data_AF-A0A8B9N857-F1
#
_entry.id   AF-A0A8B9N857-F1
#
_cell.length_a   1.000
_cell.length_b   1.000
_cell.length_c   1.000
_cell.angle_alpha   90.00
_cell.angle_beta   90.00
_cell.angle_gamma   90.00
#
_symmetry.space_group_name_H-M   'P 1'
#
loop_
_entity.id
_entity.type
_entity.pdbx_description
1 polymer ?
#
loop_
_entity_poly.entity_id
_entity_poly.type
_entity_poly.pdbx_seq_one_letter_code
_entity_poly.pdbx_strand_id
1 'polypeptide(L)'
;RLLPHPALKRVVVALLPAPCSRFLWSQPDQYRTNKFFLGASVGTLLGLGLCQLLIVPMNITEMRKVQISYGLAGVTALGWATSPHFRCASLLVAPKFLGKEGRVYVLSFVLAAIYNGPVANIWHNLEEVTRSLGCVAELQVNHSRQLWQVSTAPLRKVMEDMAVSGQTLGAEMQNISRAFVGLNEEVASEEGYDLQQRQHPDPQLAPSTQQLYEMKTKLRCTYVIELGMQRCWDWFSAKHDACMARVVVPLISHLLCLPMKFKLLCHIVKIMHSWCWDKIPVEGNFGQMYDLVNNSVSNLSQEFSASMLLGANVSAEQLMEEVTSHLQQHGAHLGQAISFFRLLLSCTFLLVFISAFSYTKQYCQDICFDNLYITTYFRQIDARRRKQHKRTLLPLRRAEVSAVIFPCRLAVQPPELQSMVLEMLECIPPLLLLLLACGLDHTLFTMLSIIQQHSFVQYSFHSSHHLAVHVTGTSLMARLLRSTIGALNTSSDTQLETSNVACLPQPQSMTRQQYVGSCLPLAVLVLLCLAQVYTYRLRRAIAAFYFPKREKSRVLYFYNKLLQQRQSFVHRQRKRITQRARQHPGLGRLLLEWCCRRWPRLHRWMHQSCMVCGVPVTPQDRVCPVPACGAQYCRLCWREVGSVCLACTPGDPSLTQDSSDEDAGYAA
;
A
#
# COMPACT_ATOMS: atom_id res chain seq x y z
N ARG A 1 -55.96 24.31 -37.99
CA ARG A 1 -55.10 24.14 -36.78
C ARG A 1 -53.92 23.23 -37.12
N LEU A 2 -52.76 23.76 -37.53
CA LEU A 2 -51.58 22.94 -37.87
C LEU A 2 -50.88 22.43 -36.59
N LEU A 3 -50.59 21.12 -36.56
CA LEU A 3 -49.88 20.44 -35.47
C LEU A 3 -48.37 20.81 -35.42
N PRO A 4 -47.73 20.74 -34.24
CA PRO A 4 -46.38 21.25 -34.00
C PRO A 4 -45.22 20.44 -34.60
N HIS A 5 -45.44 19.24 -35.17
CA HIS A 5 -44.36 18.34 -35.63
C HIS A 5 -44.45 17.92 -37.10
N PRO A 6 -44.26 18.82 -38.08
CA PRO A 6 -44.31 18.48 -39.50
C PRO A 6 -43.15 17.60 -39.97
N ALA A 7 -42.01 17.56 -39.26
CA ALA A 7 -40.85 16.73 -39.64
C ALA A 7 -40.99 15.28 -39.13
N LEU A 8 -41.21 15.09 -37.82
CA LEU A 8 -41.44 13.76 -37.24
C LEU A 8 -42.67 13.08 -37.85
N LYS A 9 -43.76 13.82 -38.06
CA LYS A 9 -44.96 13.29 -38.73
C LYS A 9 -44.66 12.85 -40.16
N ARG A 10 -43.82 13.59 -40.91
CA ARG A 10 -43.42 13.20 -42.28
C ARG A 10 -42.60 11.91 -42.29
N VAL A 11 -41.65 11.78 -41.36
CA VAL A 11 -40.81 10.56 -41.23
C VAL A 11 -41.64 9.35 -40.81
N VAL A 12 -42.50 9.50 -39.79
CA VAL A 12 -43.37 8.42 -39.29
C VAL A 12 -44.39 7.99 -40.34
N VAL A 13 -44.96 8.92 -41.12
CA VAL A 13 -45.88 8.60 -42.22
C VAL A 13 -45.16 7.93 -43.40
N ALA A 14 -43.86 8.16 -43.57
CA ALA A 14 -43.06 7.48 -44.60
C ALA A 14 -42.65 6.06 -44.20
N LEU A 15 -42.50 5.78 -42.90
CA LEU A 15 -42.04 4.48 -42.38
C LEU A 15 -43.18 3.52 -42.01
N LEU A 16 -44.35 4.05 -41.61
CA LEU A 16 -45.47 3.23 -41.13
C LEU A 16 -46.61 3.19 -42.16
N PRO A 17 -47.31 2.05 -42.30
CA PRO A 17 -48.52 1.95 -43.11
C PRO A 17 -49.53 3.06 -42.76
N ALA A 18 -50.23 3.57 -43.79
CA ALA A 18 -51.24 4.62 -43.66
C ALA A 18 -52.26 4.41 -42.50
N PRO A 19 -52.81 3.20 -42.23
CA PRO A 19 -53.72 2.98 -41.10
C PRO A 19 -53.04 3.14 -39.73
N CYS A 20 -51.80 2.64 -39.57
CA CYS A 20 -51.05 2.76 -38.32
C CYS A 20 -50.69 4.22 -38.01
N SER A 21 -50.28 4.99 -39.03
CA SER A 21 -49.98 6.41 -38.86
C SER A 21 -51.22 7.25 -38.51
N ARG A 22 -52.39 6.95 -39.11
CA ARG A 22 -53.67 7.58 -38.75
C ARG A 22 -54.10 7.23 -37.33
N PHE A 23 -53.89 5.99 -36.90
CA PHE A 23 -54.19 5.55 -35.53
C PHE A 23 -53.31 6.28 -34.50
N LEU A 24 -52.00 6.40 -34.75
CA LEU A 24 -51.03 7.06 -33.87
C LEU A 24 -51.30 8.56 -33.67
N TRP A 25 -51.80 9.24 -34.71
CA TRP A 25 -52.12 10.68 -34.69
C TRP A 25 -53.61 10.98 -34.48
N SER A 26 -54.44 9.96 -34.20
CA SER A 26 -55.88 10.15 -33.91
C SER A 26 -56.10 10.90 -32.59
N GLN A 27 -57.23 11.60 -32.46
CA GLN A 27 -57.53 12.38 -31.25
C GLN A 27 -57.58 11.46 -30.00
N PRO A 28 -57.25 11.96 -28.80
CA PRO A 28 -57.25 11.15 -27.57
C PRO A 28 -58.55 10.40 -27.33
N ASP A 29 -59.68 11.00 -27.72
CA ASP A 29 -61.04 10.49 -27.50
C ASP A 29 -61.45 9.43 -28.52
N GLN A 30 -60.72 9.30 -29.64
CA GLN A 30 -60.95 8.28 -30.66
C GLN A 30 -60.19 6.99 -30.34
N TYR A 31 -60.88 5.84 -30.46
CA TYR A 31 -60.35 4.48 -30.23
C TYR A 31 -59.76 4.25 -28.82
N ARG A 32 -60.45 4.74 -27.78
CA ARG A 32 -59.97 4.68 -26.39
C ARG A 32 -59.68 3.26 -25.89
N THR A 33 -60.56 2.30 -26.17
CA THR A 33 -60.39 0.88 -25.81
C THR A 33 -59.19 0.26 -26.53
N ASN A 34 -59.09 0.42 -27.84
CA ASN A 34 -57.97 -0.14 -28.61
C ASN A 34 -56.62 0.47 -28.18
N LYS A 35 -56.58 1.78 -27.87
CA LYS A 35 -55.37 2.43 -27.34
C LYS A 35 -55.01 1.96 -25.94
N PHE A 36 -56.01 1.64 -25.11
CA PHE A 36 -55.80 1.07 -23.79
C PHE A 36 -55.17 -0.32 -23.88
N PHE A 37 -55.75 -1.23 -24.67
CA PHE A 37 -55.22 -2.59 -24.84
C PHE A 37 -53.84 -2.60 -25.52
N LEU A 38 -53.64 -1.78 -26.56
CA LEU A 38 -52.32 -1.63 -27.20
C LEU A 38 -51.28 -1.03 -26.24
N GLY A 39 -51.69 -0.06 -25.42
CA GLY A 39 -50.84 0.51 -24.38
C GLY A 39 -50.46 -0.53 -23.33
N ALA A 40 -51.44 -1.31 -22.86
CA ALA A 40 -51.22 -2.39 -21.90
C ALA A 40 -50.26 -3.45 -22.47
N SER A 41 -50.45 -3.89 -23.71
CA SER A 41 -49.58 -4.89 -24.34
C SER A 41 -48.13 -4.40 -24.49
N VAL A 42 -47.93 -3.15 -24.93
CA VAL A 42 -46.59 -2.55 -25.00
C VAL A 42 -45.98 -2.38 -23.60
N GLY A 43 -46.79 -2.00 -22.61
CA GLY A 43 -46.37 -1.89 -21.22
C GLY A 43 -45.93 -3.23 -20.63
N THR A 44 -46.68 -4.30 -20.86
CA THR A 44 -46.32 -5.66 -20.45
C THR A 44 -45.01 -6.12 -21.10
N LEU A 45 -44.84 -5.90 -22.41
CA LEU A 45 -43.59 -6.25 -23.12
C LEU A 45 -42.38 -5.51 -22.55
N LEU A 46 -42.53 -4.21 -22.28
CA LEU A 46 -41.48 -3.42 -21.63
C LEU A 46 -41.21 -3.88 -20.20
N GLY A 47 -42.26 -4.19 -19.44
CA GLY A 47 -42.14 -4.75 -18.09
C GLY A 47 -41.37 -6.06 -18.08
N LEU A 48 -41.71 -6.99 -18.98
CA LEU A 48 -41.01 -8.27 -19.13
C LEU A 48 -39.54 -8.08 -19.56
N GLY A 49 -39.26 -7.16 -20.48
CA GLY A 49 -37.89 -6.81 -20.87
C GLY A 49 -37.07 -6.27 -19.69
N LEU A 50 -37.67 -5.41 -18.86
CA LEU A 50 -37.04 -4.91 -17.64
C LEU A 50 -36.83 -6.03 -16.60
N CYS A 51 -37.78 -6.97 -16.47
CA CYS A 51 -37.63 -8.13 -15.59
C CYS A 51 -36.45 -9.02 -16.00
N GLN A 52 -36.31 -9.29 -17.30
CA GLN A 52 -35.19 -10.04 -17.85
C GLN A 52 -33.85 -9.38 -17.55
N LEU A 53 -33.80 -8.04 -17.65
CA LEU A 53 -32.56 -7.30 -17.44
C LEU A 53 -32.20 -7.10 -15.95
N LEU A 54 -33.20 -6.93 -15.07
CA LEU A 54 -32.98 -6.54 -13.68
C LEU A 54 -33.20 -7.67 -12.67
N ILE A 55 -34.22 -8.51 -12.87
CA ILE A 55 -34.68 -9.48 -11.86
C ILE A 55 -34.01 -10.84 -12.05
N VAL A 56 -33.90 -11.30 -13.30
CA VAL A 56 -33.28 -12.60 -13.64
C VAL A 56 -31.83 -12.73 -13.12
N PRO A 57 -30.93 -11.73 -13.28
CA PRO A 57 -29.56 -11.84 -12.78
C PRO A 57 -29.43 -11.73 -11.25
N MET A 58 -30.50 -11.42 -10.50
CA MET A 58 -30.42 -11.36 -9.04
C MET A 58 -30.41 -12.75 -8.42
N ASN A 59 -29.63 -12.92 -7.35
CA ASN A 59 -29.54 -14.17 -6.60
C ASN A 59 -30.70 -14.32 -5.58
N ILE A 60 -31.93 -14.40 -6.06
CA ILE A 60 -33.16 -14.56 -5.27
C ILE A 60 -33.85 -15.88 -5.63
N THR A 61 -34.66 -16.45 -4.74
CA THR A 61 -35.46 -17.65 -5.02
C THR A 61 -36.36 -17.49 -6.26
N GLU A 62 -36.45 -18.54 -7.08
CA GLU A 62 -37.19 -18.53 -8.35
C GLU A 62 -38.67 -18.14 -8.16
N MET A 63 -39.31 -18.61 -7.08
CA MET A 63 -40.69 -18.22 -6.74
C MET A 63 -40.84 -16.71 -6.52
N ARG A 64 -39.88 -16.07 -5.83
CA ARG A 64 -39.90 -14.61 -5.61
C ARG A 64 -39.59 -13.84 -6.90
N LYS A 65 -38.68 -14.34 -7.74
CA LYS A 65 -38.42 -13.73 -9.07
C LYS A 65 -39.69 -13.69 -9.90
N VAL A 66 -40.43 -14.80 -9.96
CA VAL A 66 -41.70 -14.91 -10.68
C VAL A 66 -42.73 -13.92 -10.13
N GLN A 67 -42.92 -13.87 -8.80
CA GLN A 67 -43.86 -12.92 -8.16
C GLN A 67 -43.53 -11.46 -8.48
N ILE A 68 -42.27 -11.05 -8.34
CA ILE A 68 -41.83 -9.67 -8.64
C ILE A 68 -42.01 -9.38 -10.13
N SER A 69 -41.73 -10.34 -11.01
CA SER A 69 -41.85 -10.16 -12.47
C SER A 69 -43.29 -9.92 -12.91
N TYR A 70 -44.26 -10.70 -12.40
CA TYR A 70 -45.68 -10.48 -12.69
C TYR A 70 -46.19 -9.17 -12.08
N GLY A 71 -45.74 -8.83 -10.87
CA GLY A 71 -46.04 -7.54 -10.25
C GLY A 71 -45.56 -6.36 -11.10
N LEU A 72 -44.31 -6.39 -11.55
CA LEU A 72 -43.72 -5.34 -12.38
C LEU A 72 -44.38 -5.27 -13.77
N ALA A 73 -44.67 -6.41 -14.39
CA ALA A 73 -45.39 -6.48 -15.66
C ALA A 73 -46.82 -5.91 -15.54
N GLY A 74 -47.52 -6.18 -14.43
CA GLY A 74 -48.84 -5.62 -14.14
C GLY A 74 -48.81 -4.10 -13.95
N VAL A 75 -47.89 -3.58 -13.13
CA VAL A 75 -47.74 -2.14 -12.89
C VAL A 75 -47.37 -1.39 -14.17
N THR A 76 -46.43 -1.93 -14.96
CA THR A 76 -46.03 -1.32 -16.24
C THR A 76 -47.14 -1.36 -17.27
N ALA A 77 -47.91 -2.46 -17.35
CA ALA A 77 -49.08 -2.55 -18.21
C ALA A 77 -50.14 -1.50 -17.84
N LEU A 78 -50.50 -1.40 -16.56
CA LEU A 78 -51.50 -0.43 -16.09
C LEU A 78 -51.03 1.02 -16.28
N GLY A 79 -49.75 1.30 -15.95
CA GLY A 79 -49.15 2.62 -16.12
C GLY A 79 -49.13 3.05 -17.58
N TRP A 80 -48.74 2.15 -18.50
CA TRP A 80 -48.83 2.41 -19.94
C TRP A 80 -50.27 2.48 -20.45
N ALA A 81 -51.22 1.77 -19.88
CA ALA A 81 -52.60 1.84 -20.34
C ALA A 81 -53.28 3.17 -19.95
N THR A 82 -52.91 3.75 -18.81
CA THR A 82 -53.64 4.88 -18.20
C THR A 82 -52.92 6.24 -18.29
N SER A 83 -51.60 6.30 -18.09
CA SER A 83 -50.90 7.56 -17.82
C SER A 83 -49.93 7.98 -18.94
N PRO A 84 -50.10 9.17 -19.56
CA PRO A 84 -49.12 9.68 -20.52
C PRO A 84 -47.78 10.03 -19.86
N HIS A 85 -47.78 10.38 -18.57
CA HIS A 85 -46.55 10.62 -17.80
C HIS A 85 -45.75 9.34 -17.66
N PHE A 86 -46.41 8.22 -17.37
CA PHE A 86 -45.74 6.92 -17.26
C PHE A 86 -45.18 6.47 -18.62
N ARG A 87 -45.95 6.60 -19.71
CA ARG A 87 -45.47 6.29 -21.09
C ARG A 87 -44.26 7.11 -21.51
N CYS A 88 -44.26 8.40 -21.19
CA CYS A 88 -43.12 9.27 -21.48
C CYS A 88 -41.91 8.85 -20.64
N ALA A 89 -42.08 8.72 -19.32
CA ALA A 89 -40.97 8.37 -18.42
C ALA A 89 -40.35 7.00 -18.76
N SER A 90 -41.17 5.99 -19.09
CA SER A 90 -40.70 4.67 -19.47
C SER A 90 -39.90 4.68 -20.78
N LEU A 91 -40.34 5.40 -21.81
CA LEU A 91 -39.55 5.57 -23.04
C LEU A 91 -38.30 6.41 -22.85
N LEU A 92 -38.28 7.29 -21.85
CA LEU A 92 -37.10 8.07 -21.50
C LEU A 92 -36.01 7.26 -20.79
N VAL A 93 -36.31 6.07 -20.26
CA VAL A 93 -35.31 5.19 -19.63
C VAL A 93 -34.19 4.85 -20.62
N ALA A 94 -34.52 4.50 -21.86
CA ALA A 94 -33.53 4.14 -22.88
C ALA A 94 -32.52 5.27 -23.20
N PRO A 95 -32.94 6.50 -23.58
CA PRO A 95 -32.00 7.60 -23.81
C PRO A 95 -31.34 8.11 -22.52
N LYS A 96 -31.94 7.89 -21.35
CA LYS A 96 -31.30 8.20 -20.06
C LYS A 96 -30.18 7.23 -19.72
N PHE A 97 -30.34 5.96 -20.05
CA PHE A 97 -29.29 4.95 -19.93
C PHE A 97 -28.10 5.27 -20.84
N LEU A 98 -28.35 5.77 -22.06
CA LEU A 98 -27.28 6.23 -22.96
C LEU A 98 -26.74 7.64 -22.62
N GLY A 99 -27.13 8.21 -21.48
CA GLY A 99 -26.71 9.53 -21.01
C GLY A 99 -25.85 9.47 -19.76
N LYS A 100 -25.83 10.55 -18.98
CA LYS A 100 -25.01 10.67 -17.77
C LYS A 100 -25.20 9.52 -16.77
N GLU A 101 -26.45 9.13 -16.50
CA GLU A 101 -26.74 8.12 -15.48
C GLU A 101 -26.20 6.73 -15.84
N GLY A 102 -26.36 6.29 -17.09
CA GLY A 102 -25.81 4.99 -17.48
C GLY A 102 -24.30 5.01 -17.72
N ARG A 103 -23.67 6.18 -17.90
CA ARG A 103 -22.20 6.27 -17.83
C ARG A 103 -21.66 5.97 -16.45
N VAL A 104 -22.33 6.41 -15.38
CA VAL A 104 -21.95 6.03 -14.02
C VAL A 104 -22.00 4.51 -13.85
N TYR A 105 -23.00 3.87 -14.46
CA TYR A 105 -23.07 2.41 -14.51
C TYR A 105 -21.92 1.79 -15.33
N VAL A 106 -21.62 2.29 -16.54
CA VAL A 106 -20.49 1.79 -17.34
C VAL A 106 -19.13 2.03 -16.67
N LEU A 107 -18.96 3.15 -15.96
CA LEU A 107 -17.76 3.45 -15.18
C LEU A 107 -17.50 2.37 -14.12
N SER A 108 -18.55 1.80 -13.52
CA SER A 108 -18.40 0.66 -12.61
C SER A 108 -17.80 -0.58 -13.29
N PHE A 109 -18.20 -0.86 -14.53
CA PHE A 109 -17.62 -1.95 -15.31
C PHE A 109 -16.19 -1.66 -15.72
N VAL A 110 -15.86 -0.39 -16.04
CA VAL A 110 -14.48 0.03 -16.31
C VAL A 110 -13.59 -0.27 -15.10
N LEU A 111 -13.99 0.18 -13.90
CA LEU A 111 -13.22 -0.07 -12.69
C LEU A 111 -13.10 -1.57 -12.37
N ALA A 112 -14.19 -2.34 -12.54
CA ALA A 112 -14.17 -3.78 -12.36
C ALA A 112 -13.26 -4.50 -13.37
N ALA A 113 -13.22 -4.04 -14.62
CA ALA A 113 -12.38 -4.62 -15.68
C ALA A 113 -10.90 -4.26 -15.53
N ILE A 114 -10.59 -3.08 -14.97
CA ILE A 114 -9.22 -2.72 -14.55
C ILE A 114 -8.78 -3.60 -13.37
N TYR A 115 -9.65 -3.79 -12.39
CA TYR A 115 -9.33 -4.60 -11.21
C TYR A 115 -9.11 -6.08 -11.56
N ASN A 116 -10.09 -6.72 -12.21
CA ASN A 116 -10.00 -8.13 -12.57
C ASN A 116 -8.99 -8.41 -13.70
N GLY A 117 -8.49 -7.37 -14.39
CA GLY A 117 -7.51 -7.48 -15.46
C GLY A 117 -6.11 -7.16 -14.97
N PRO A 118 -5.54 -5.98 -15.30
CA PRO A 118 -4.16 -5.65 -15.01
C PRO A 118 -3.84 -5.63 -13.51
N VAL A 119 -4.76 -5.16 -12.63
CA VAL A 119 -4.46 -5.11 -11.20
C VAL A 119 -4.38 -6.51 -10.59
N ALA A 120 -5.27 -7.42 -10.97
CA ALA A 120 -5.19 -8.82 -10.53
C ALA A 120 -3.91 -9.49 -11.04
N ASN A 121 -3.49 -9.21 -12.28
CA ASN A 121 -2.25 -9.76 -12.83
C ASN A 121 -1.00 -9.19 -12.14
N ILE A 122 -0.98 -7.89 -11.83
CA ILE A 122 0.05 -7.27 -10.98
C ILE A 122 0.13 -7.97 -9.64
N TRP A 123 -1.01 -8.24 -9.00
CA TRP A 123 -1.05 -8.88 -7.69
C TRP A 123 -0.47 -10.29 -7.74
N HIS A 124 -0.83 -11.08 -8.75
CA HIS A 124 -0.27 -12.41 -8.95
C HIS A 124 1.25 -12.37 -9.19
N ASN A 125 1.72 -11.44 -10.05
CA ASN A 125 3.15 -11.26 -10.30
C ASN A 125 3.89 -10.79 -9.03
N LEU A 126 3.26 -9.97 -8.19
CA LEU A 126 3.83 -9.53 -6.92
C LEU A 126 3.93 -10.69 -5.91
N GLU A 127 2.94 -11.58 -5.87
CA GLU A 127 2.98 -12.81 -5.09
C GLU A 127 4.13 -13.72 -5.53
N GLU A 128 4.35 -13.85 -6.85
CA GLU A 128 5.50 -14.56 -7.41
C GLU A 128 6.85 -13.92 -7.05
N VAL A 129 6.93 -12.58 -6.97
CA VAL A 129 8.12 -11.89 -6.45
C VAL A 129 8.37 -12.31 -5.00
N THR A 130 7.35 -12.26 -4.14
CA THR A 130 7.52 -12.62 -2.72
C THR A 130 7.88 -14.09 -2.53
N ARG A 131 7.27 -14.99 -3.31
CA ARG A 131 7.56 -16.43 -3.27
C ARG A 131 9.00 -16.70 -3.72
N SER A 132 9.41 -16.10 -4.84
CA SER A 132 10.77 -16.24 -5.38
C SER A 132 11.82 -15.73 -4.40
N LEU A 133 11.62 -14.53 -3.86
CA LEU A 133 12.55 -13.91 -2.91
C LEU A 133 12.64 -14.71 -1.59
N GLY A 134 11.50 -15.17 -1.07
CA GLY A 134 11.45 -16.02 0.12
C GLY A 134 12.21 -17.34 -0.07
N CYS A 135 12.00 -18.01 -1.21
CA CYS A 135 12.70 -19.25 -1.55
C CYS A 135 14.22 -19.03 -1.70
N VAL A 136 14.66 -17.94 -2.35
CA VAL A 136 16.09 -17.63 -2.48
C VAL A 136 16.71 -17.33 -1.11
N ALA A 137 16.01 -16.60 -0.25
CA ALA A 137 16.49 -16.31 1.11
C ALA A 137 16.62 -17.59 1.94
N GLU A 138 15.63 -18.48 1.89
CA GLU A 138 15.67 -19.79 2.57
C GLU A 138 16.83 -20.65 2.04
N LEU A 139 17.03 -20.69 0.73
CA LEU A 139 18.15 -21.40 0.11
C LEU A 139 19.50 -20.85 0.60
N GLN A 140 19.65 -19.53 0.69
CA GLN A 140 20.86 -18.89 1.24
C GLN A 140 21.08 -19.23 2.72
N VAL A 141 20.02 -19.21 3.54
CA VAL A 141 20.10 -19.60 4.96
C VAL A 141 20.49 -21.07 5.10
N ASN A 142 19.91 -21.96 4.30
CA ASN A 142 20.26 -23.38 4.33
C ASN A 142 21.70 -23.65 3.88
N HIS A 143 22.16 -23.02 2.80
CA HIS A 143 23.56 -23.12 2.35
C HIS A 143 24.54 -22.59 3.38
N SER A 144 24.25 -21.43 3.98
CA SER A 144 25.10 -20.85 5.04
C SER A 144 25.12 -21.71 6.30
N ARG A 145 23.97 -22.29 6.70
CA ARG A 145 23.89 -23.25 7.80
C ARG A 145 24.71 -24.51 7.52
N GLN A 146 24.62 -25.06 6.31
CA GLN A 146 25.42 -26.23 5.91
C GLN A 146 26.92 -25.91 5.88
N LEU A 147 27.30 -24.78 5.28
CA LEU A 147 28.70 -24.32 5.25
C LEU A 147 29.24 -24.11 6.67
N TRP A 148 28.45 -23.50 7.56
CA TRP A 148 28.78 -23.33 8.97
C TRP A 148 28.91 -24.67 9.69
N GLN A 149 28.00 -25.61 9.46
CA GLN A 149 28.05 -26.95 10.07
C GLN A 149 29.31 -27.70 9.66
N VAL A 150 29.66 -27.69 8.37
CA VAL A 150 30.86 -28.34 7.85
C VAL A 150 32.14 -27.67 8.36
N SER A 151 32.19 -26.33 8.39
CA SER A 151 33.38 -25.60 8.87
C SER A 151 33.58 -25.71 10.38
N THR A 152 32.49 -25.77 11.16
CA THR A 152 32.54 -25.90 12.62
C THR A 152 32.50 -27.35 13.11
N ALA A 153 32.27 -28.34 12.25
CA ALA A 153 32.26 -29.76 12.61
C ALA A 153 33.54 -30.20 13.36
N PRO A 154 34.76 -29.92 12.88
CA PRO A 154 35.97 -30.31 13.61
C PRO A 154 36.07 -29.59 14.96
N LEU A 155 35.72 -28.31 15.02
CA LEU A 155 35.76 -27.54 16.27
C LEU A 155 34.75 -28.07 17.29
N ARG A 156 33.52 -28.36 16.86
CA ARG A 156 32.46 -28.94 17.71
C ARG A 156 32.91 -30.28 18.28
N LYS A 157 33.49 -31.14 17.44
CA LYS A 157 34.00 -32.44 17.87
C LYS A 157 35.14 -32.31 18.88
N VAL A 158 36.06 -31.36 18.68
CA VAL A 158 37.11 -31.05 19.67
C VAL A 158 36.52 -30.57 20.98
N MET A 159 35.50 -29.70 20.95
CA MET A 159 34.86 -29.21 22.17
C MET A 159 34.11 -30.33 22.92
N GLU A 160 33.42 -31.22 22.20
CA GLU A 160 32.77 -32.40 22.78
C GLU A 160 33.79 -33.36 23.41
N ASP A 161 34.84 -33.74 22.68
CA ASP A 161 35.89 -34.64 23.18
C ASP A 161 36.68 -34.00 24.34
N MET A 162 36.90 -32.68 24.31
CA MET A 162 37.53 -31.94 25.40
C MET A 162 36.63 -31.89 26.64
N ALA A 163 35.32 -31.74 26.48
CA ALA A 163 34.38 -31.79 27.60
C ALA A 163 34.38 -33.18 28.26
N VAL A 164 34.37 -34.25 27.46
CA VAL A 164 34.46 -35.64 27.96
C VAL A 164 35.82 -35.90 28.63
N SER A 165 36.91 -35.51 27.98
CA SER A 165 38.27 -35.69 28.50
C SER A 165 38.53 -34.82 29.74
N GLY A 166 37.88 -33.67 29.86
CA GLY A 166 37.93 -32.81 31.04
C GLY A 166 37.34 -33.49 32.27
N GLN A 167 36.25 -34.26 32.11
CA GLN A 167 35.69 -35.07 33.19
C GLN A 167 36.64 -36.18 33.63
N THR A 168 37.26 -36.90 32.69
CA THR A 168 38.23 -37.96 33.03
C THR A 168 39.49 -37.41 33.69
N LEU A 169 39.95 -36.25 33.22
CA LEU A 169 41.11 -35.56 33.81
C LEU A 169 40.78 -35.04 35.21
N GLY A 170 39.59 -34.48 35.41
CA GLY A 170 39.12 -34.07 36.73
C GLY A 170 39.14 -35.23 37.72
N ALA A 171 38.74 -36.43 37.29
CA ALA A 171 38.79 -37.64 38.12
C ALA A 171 40.25 -38.09 38.42
N GLU A 172 41.16 -38.10 37.43
CA GLU A 172 42.58 -38.39 37.66
C GLU A 172 43.23 -37.35 38.58
N MET A 173 42.88 -36.08 38.42
CA MET A 173 43.39 -34.98 39.23
C MET A 173 42.91 -35.08 40.69
N GLN A 174 41.67 -35.49 40.90
CA GLN A 174 41.14 -35.80 42.23
C GLN A 174 41.83 -37.03 42.85
N ASN A 175 42.26 -38.02 42.05
CA ASN A 175 43.05 -39.14 42.57
C ASN A 175 44.46 -38.69 42.98
N ILE A 176 45.11 -37.84 42.19
CA ILE A 176 46.43 -37.27 42.50
C ILE A 176 46.36 -36.37 43.74
N SER A 177 45.34 -35.51 43.83
CA SER A 177 45.16 -34.65 45.00
C SER A 177 44.97 -35.50 46.26
N ARG A 178 44.17 -36.56 46.21
CA ARG A 178 44.02 -37.52 47.31
C ARG A 178 45.33 -38.20 47.71
N ALA A 179 46.17 -38.58 46.75
CA ALA A 179 47.50 -39.15 47.05
C ALA A 179 48.45 -38.12 47.68
N PHE A 180 48.32 -36.84 47.31
CA PHE A 180 49.13 -35.76 47.85
C PHE A 180 48.68 -35.31 49.25
N VAL A 181 47.43 -35.58 49.65
CA VAL A 181 46.93 -35.31 51.02
C VAL A 181 47.82 -36.00 52.06
N GLY A 182 48.16 -37.28 51.88
CA GLY A 182 49.03 -37.99 52.82
C GLY A 182 50.45 -37.42 52.90
N LEU A 183 50.96 -36.88 51.78
CA LEU A 183 52.27 -36.22 51.76
C LEU A 183 52.22 -34.86 52.45
N ASN A 184 51.14 -34.11 52.26
CA ASN A 184 50.87 -32.84 52.94
C ASN A 184 50.71 -33.06 54.45
N GLU A 185 50.02 -34.12 54.88
CA GLU A 185 49.91 -34.50 56.29
C GLU A 185 51.29 -34.80 56.91
N GLU A 186 52.16 -35.54 56.22
CA GLU A 186 53.51 -35.85 56.71
C GLU A 186 54.40 -34.60 56.84
N VAL A 187 54.33 -33.71 55.85
CA VAL A 187 55.07 -32.42 55.85
C VAL A 187 54.51 -31.45 56.92
N ALA A 188 53.20 -31.45 57.14
CA ALA A 188 52.54 -30.62 58.14
C ALA A 188 52.66 -31.17 59.57
N SER A 189 52.84 -32.48 59.75
CA SER A 189 52.82 -33.15 61.05
C SER A 189 53.81 -32.56 62.08
N GLU A 190 53.34 -32.36 63.31
CA GLU A 190 54.09 -31.82 64.46
C GLU A 190 54.48 -32.93 65.48
N GLU A 191 54.31 -34.20 65.15
CA GLU A 191 54.54 -35.28 66.10
C GLU A 191 56.01 -35.41 66.54
N GLY A 192 56.22 -35.45 67.87
CA GLY A 192 57.51 -35.76 68.51
C GLY A 192 58.43 -34.57 68.78
N TYR A 193 57.99 -33.33 68.61
CA TYR A 193 58.80 -32.13 68.89
C TYR A 193 57.91 -30.88 69.01
N ASP A 194 58.22 -29.96 69.94
CA ASP A 194 57.53 -28.67 70.05
C ASP A 194 58.37 -27.55 69.43
N LEU A 195 57.91 -27.00 68.30
CA LEU A 195 58.54 -25.82 67.69
C LEU A 195 58.44 -24.57 68.59
N GLN A 196 57.52 -24.56 69.55
CA GLN A 196 57.33 -23.47 70.51
C GLN A 196 58.51 -23.29 71.48
N GLN A 197 59.40 -24.27 71.65
CA GLN A 197 60.57 -24.13 72.54
C GLN A 197 61.67 -23.21 72.00
N ARG A 198 61.61 -22.77 70.74
CA ARG A 198 62.43 -21.66 70.24
C ARG A 198 61.61 -20.39 70.14
N GLN A 199 61.65 -19.59 71.20
CA GLN A 199 61.18 -18.21 71.19
C GLN A 199 62.34 -17.29 70.78
N HIS A 200 62.49 -17.03 69.49
CA HIS A 200 63.03 -15.78 68.95
C HIS A 200 62.61 -15.65 67.47
N PRO A 201 61.55 -14.89 67.17
CA PRO A 201 61.16 -14.62 65.79
C PRO A 201 62.00 -13.46 65.24
N ASP A 202 62.72 -13.70 64.15
CA ASP A 202 63.15 -12.62 63.25
C ASP A 202 61.96 -12.33 62.28
N PRO A 203 61.36 -11.13 62.25
CA PRO A 203 60.02 -10.94 61.67
C PRO A 203 59.93 -10.84 60.14
N GLN A 204 60.95 -11.25 59.36
CA GLN A 204 61.01 -10.85 57.94
C GLN A 204 61.14 -11.96 56.89
N LEU A 205 61.13 -13.24 57.24
CA LEU A 205 60.98 -14.26 56.22
C LEU A 205 60.34 -15.51 56.82
N ALA A 206 59.14 -15.85 56.35
CA ALA A 206 58.58 -17.16 56.63
C ALA A 206 59.59 -18.22 56.12
N PRO A 207 60.00 -19.19 56.94
CA PRO A 207 60.96 -20.20 56.53
C PRO A 207 60.42 -20.95 55.31
N SER A 208 61.28 -21.22 54.33
CA SER A 208 60.89 -22.01 53.15
C SER A 208 60.45 -23.41 53.57
N THR A 209 59.55 -24.02 52.79
CA THR A 209 59.08 -25.40 53.02
C THR A 209 60.24 -26.40 53.14
N GLN A 210 61.30 -26.23 52.34
CA GLN A 210 62.54 -26.99 52.43
C GLN A 210 63.23 -26.85 53.79
N GLN A 211 63.48 -25.62 54.23
CA GLN A 211 64.15 -25.35 55.52
C GLN A 211 63.34 -25.88 56.69
N LEU A 212 62.01 -25.72 56.62
CA LEU A 212 61.11 -26.22 57.64
C LEU A 212 61.15 -27.75 57.70
N TYR A 213 61.08 -28.43 56.55
CA TYR A 213 61.14 -29.88 56.47
C TYR A 213 62.48 -30.43 57.01
N GLU A 214 63.61 -29.89 56.55
CA GLU A 214 64.94 -30.29 57.02
C GLU A 214 65.11 -30.18 58.53
N MET A 215 64.70 -29.03 59.09
CA MET A 215 64.79 -28.76 60.51
C MET A 215 63.91 -29.75 61.31
N LYS A 216 62.67 -29.95 60.88
CA LYS A 216 61.72 -30.88 61.50
C LYS A 216 62.25 -32.32 61.50
N THR A 217 62.81 -32.80 60.39
CA THR A 217 63.35 -34.16 60.29
C THR A 217 64.53 -34.38 61.24
N LYS A 218 65.44 -33.41 61.37
CA LYS A 218 66.58 -33.49 62.30
C LYS A 218 66.13 -33.53 63.75
N LEU A 219 65.15 -32.69 64.11
CA LEU A 219 64.56 -32.66 65.46
C LEU A 219 63.84 -33.97 65.82
N ARG A 220 63.08 -34.55 64.89
CA ARG A 220 62.45 -35.87 65.09
C ARG A 220 63.50 -36.96 65.37
N CYS A 221 64.63 -36.94 64.66
CA CYS A 221 65.71 -37.89 64.92
C CYS A 221 66.30 -37.72 66.32
N THR A 222 66.62 -36.48 66.73
CA THR A 222 67.15 -36.23 68.08
C THR A 222 66.17 -36.67 69.17
N TYR A 223 64.87 -36.43 68.97
CA TYR A 223 63.84 -36.87 69.89
C TYR A 223 63.82 -38.40 70.07
N VAL A 224 63.90 -39.16 68.98
CA VAL A 224 63.94 -40.63 69.03
C VAL A 224 65.20 -41.12 69.77
N ILE A 225 66.35 -40.46 69.58
CA ILE A 225 67.59 -40.78 70.27
C ILE A 225 67.51 -40.50 71.77
N GLU A 226 66.97 -39.35 72.17
CA GLU A 226 66.78 -39.00 73.58
C GLU A 226 65.81 -39.97 74.25
N LEU A 227 64.69 -40.30 73.59
CA LEU A 227 63.74 -41.29 74.08
C LEU A 227 64.39 -42.67 74.24
N GLY A 228 65.25 -43.07 73.30
CA GLY A 228 66.02 -44.30 73.38
C GLY A 228 67.04 -44.30 74.54
N MET A 229 67.73 -43.18 74.74
CA MET A 229 68.67 -43.01 75.86
C MET A 229 67.94 -43.11 77.20
N GLN A 230 66.79 -42.44 77.34
CA GLN A 230 66.01 -42.46 78.57
C GLN A 230 65.54 -43.88 78.90
N ARG A 231 65.00 -44.60 77.92
CA ARG A 231 64.64 -46.02 78.07
C ARG A 231 65.83 -46.89 78.49
N CYS A 232 67.04 -46.62 77.99
CA CYS A 232 68.25 -47.31 78.40
C CYS A 232 68.62 -47.03 79.87
N TRP A 233 68.55 -45.76 80.30
CA TRP A 233 68.80 -45.37 81.70
C TRP A 233 67.84 -46.05 82.66
N ASP A 234 66.57 -46.06 82.31
CA ASP A 234 65.51 -46.70 83.10
C ASP A 234 65.77 -48.20 83.24
N TRP A 235 66.22 -48.85 82.15
CA TRP A 235 66.57 -50.28 82.15
C TRP A 235 67.70 -50.61 83.13
N PHE A 236 68.83 -49.87 83.09
CA PHE A 236 69.96 -50.12 84.01
C PHE A 236 69.58 -49.86 85.47
N SER A 237 68.80 -48.81 85.72
CA SER A 237 68.31 -48.46 87.06
C SER A 237 67.48 -49.61 87.64
N ALA A 238 66.49 -50.08 86.87
CA ALA A 238 65.62 -51.18 87.27
C ALA A 238 66.41 -52.49 87.52
N LYS A 239 67.44 -52.77 86.70
CA LYS A 239 68.28 -53.96 86.89
C LYS A 239 69.23 -53.87 88.08
N HIS A 240 69.73 -52.68 88.41
CA HIS A 240 70.56 -52.48 89.60
C HIS A 240 69.75 -52.71 90.88
N ASP A 241 68.55 -52.13 90.96
CA ASP A 241 67.65 -52.29 92.11
C ASP A 241 67.25 -53.77 92.29
N ALA A 242 66.94 -54.47 91.20
CA ALA A 242 66.65 -55.90 91.21
C ALA A 242 67.85 -56.74 91.69
N CYS A 243 69.08 -56.35 91.34
CA CYS A 243 70.30 -57.06 91.78
C CYS A 243 70.55 -56.88 93.30
N MET A 244 70.44 -55.63 93.79
CA MET A 244 70.64 -55.32 95.21
C MET A 244 69.59 -56.00 96.10
N ALA A 245 68.36 -56.18 95.60
CA ALA A 245 67.30 -56.89 96.31
C ALA A 245 67.52 -58.41 96.40
N ARG A 246 68.28 -59.02 95.47
CA ARG A 246 68.46 -60.48 95.39
C ARG A 246 69.66 -61.00 96.19
N VAL A 247 70.72 -60.20 96.35
CA VAL A 247 71.95 -60.59 97.03
C VAL A 247 71.97 -59.98 98.45
N VAL A 248 71.69 -60.79 99.47
CA VAL A 248 71.41 -60.30 100.84
C VAL A 248 72.69 -60.08 101.68
N VAL A 249 73.87 -60.52 101.20
CA VAL A 249 75.14 -60.40 101.95
C VAL A 249 75.81 -59.05 101.67
N PRO A 250 75.99 -58.16 102.66
CA PRO A 250 76.29 -56.73 102.44
C PRO A 250 77.66 -56.44 101.81
N LEU A 251 78.66 -57.29 102.01
CA LEU A 251 79.98 -57.10 101.38
C LEU A 251 80.04 -57.67 99.95
N ILE A 252 79.23 -58.69 99.63
CA ILE A 252 79.27 -59.38 98.33
C ILE A 252 78.29 -58.73 97.33
N SER A 253 77.16 -58.21 97.80
CA SER A 253 76.15 -57.54 96.96
C SER A 253 76.71 -56.30 96.26
N HIS A 254 77.48 -55.49 96.98
CA HIS A 254 78.09 -54.29 96.42
C HIS A 254 79.15 -54.56 95.34
N LEU A 255 79.81 -55.72 95.36
CA LEU A 255 80.80 -56.09 94.33
C LEU A 255 80.14 -56.66 93.06
N LEU A 256 79.14 -57.54 93.21
CA LEU A 256 78.45 -58.20 92.08
C LEU A 256 77.46 -57.28 91.36
N CYS A 257 76.80 -56.34 92.07
CA CYS A 257 75.80 -55.44 91.48
C CYS A 257 76.39 -54.11 90.96
N LEU A 258 77.69 -53.87 91.19
CA LEU A 258 78.43 -52.69 90.71
C LEU A 258 78.33 -52.49 89.17
N PRO A 259 78.40 -53.54 88.33
CA PRO A 259 78.32 -53.39 86.88
C PRO A 259 77.01 -52.75 86.40
N MET A 260 75.91 -52.95 87.12
CA MET A 260 74.59 -52.39 86.77
C MET A 260 74.48 -50.88 87.09
N LYS A 261 75.46 -50.31 87.80
CA LYS A 261 75.53 -48.88 88.10
C LYS A 261 76.18 -48.06 86.98
N PHE A 262 76.77 -48.70 85.98
CA PHE A 262 77.42 -48.03 84.83
C PHE A 262 76.42 -47.51 83.80
N LYS A 263 75.54 -46.59 84.21
CA LYS A 263 74.61 -45.86 83.31
C LYS A 263 75.33 -45.06 82.21
N LEU A 264 76.64 -44.85 82.35
CA LEU A 264 77.51 -44.24 81.33
C LEU A 264 77.42 -44.96 79.98
N LEU A 265 77.15 -46.27 79.94
CA LEU A 265 77.03 -47.02 78.68
C LEU A 265 75.87 -46.51 77.80
N CYS A 266 74.80 -45.96 78.39
CA CYS A 266 73.69 -45.38 77.63
C CYS A 266 74.09 -44.07 76.91
N HIS A 267 75.18 -43.41 77.32
CA HIS A 267 75.69 -42.24 76.59
C HIS A 267 76.34 -42.60 75.26
N ILE A 268 76.60 -43.88 74.96
CA ILE A 268 77.08 -44.29 73.62
C ILE A 268 76.08 -43.87 72.54
N VAL A 269 74.79 -43.85 72.87
CA VAL A 269 73.73 -43.39 71.95
C VAL A 269 73.84 -41.87 71.66
N LYS A 270 74.55 -41.08 72.48
CA LYS A 270 74.79 -39.65 72.23
C LYS A 270 75.63 -39.39 70.97
N ILE A 271 76.42 -40.37 70.52
CA ILE A 271 77.12 -40.31 69.22
C ILE A 271 76.10 -40.18 68.07
N MET A 272 74.91 -40.77 68.23
CA MET A 272 73.83 -40.67 67.24
C MET A 272 73.18 -39.28 67.22
N HIS A 273 73.33 -38.45 68.25
CA HIS A 273 72.81 -37.08 68.23
C HIS A 273 73.56 -36.21 67.21
N SER A 274 74.89 -36.33 67.11
CA SER A 274 75.67 -35.66 66.05
C SER A 274 75.34 -36.25 64.68
N TRP A 275 75.11 -37.56 64.61
CA TRP A 275 74.67 -38.23 63.37
C TRP A 275 73.34 -37.66 62.85
N CYS A 276 72.37 -37.35 63.72
CA CYS A 276 71.10 -36.74 63.30
C CYS A 276 71.27 -35.39 62.59
N TRP A 277 72.29 -34.59 62.97
CA TRP A 277 72.50 -33.26 62.39
C TRP A 277 73.40 -33.28 61.15
N ASP A 278 74.41 -34.16 61.15
CA ASP A 278 75.48 -34.18 60.14
C ASP A 278 75.27 -35.24 59.05
N LYS A 279 74.43 -36.26 59.29
CA LYS A 279 74.33 -37.46 58.45
C LYS A 279 72.92 -37.84 58.00
N ILE A 280 71.87 -37.10 58.36
CA ILE A 280 70.54 -37.28 57.73
C ILE A 280 70.52 -36.50 56.41
N PRO A 281 70.57 -37.18 55.25
CA PRO A 281 70.40 -36.50 53.98
C PRO A 281 68.92 -36.17 53.81
N VAL A 282 68.62 -34.89 53.64
CA VAL A 282 67.34 -34.44 53.11
C VAL A 282 67.61 -33.90 51.72
N GLU A 283 66.81 -34.33 50.75
CA GLU A 283 66.98 -33.93 49.35
C GLU A 283 66.82 -32.41 49.23
N GLY A 284 67.84 -31.70 48.75
CA GLY A 284 67.88 -30.22 48.77
C GLY A 284 66.80 -29.52 47.95
N ASN A 285 66.11 -30.24 47.06
CA ASN A 285 65.09 -29.73 46.17
C ASN A 285 63.65 -30.15 46.53
N PHE A 286 63.45 -30.83 47.66
CA PHE A 286 62.13 -31.37 48.04
C PHE A 286 61.06 -30.28 48.17
N GLY A 287 61.33 -29.19 48.89
CA GLY A 287 60.38 -28.11 49.16
C GLY A 287 59.97 -27.35 47.90
N GLN A 288 60.92 -27.07 46.99
CA GLN A 288 60.60 -26.46 45.69
C GLN A 288 59.70 -27.36 44.85
N MET A 289 59.98 -28.67 44.82
CA MET A 289 59.16 -29.64 44.09
C MET A 289 57.77 -29.76 44.72
N TYR A 290 57.69 -29.79 46.05
CA TYR A 290 56.44 -29.84 46.81
C TYR A 290 55.55 -28.63 46.50
N ASP A 291 56.10 -27.42 46.59
CA ASP A 291 55.37 -26.17 46.35
C ASP A 291 54.91 -26.06 44.89
N LEU A 292 55.75 -26.48 43.94
CA LEU A 292 55.42 -26.48 42.53
C LEU A 292 54.27 -27.44 42.20
N VAL A 293 54.29 -28.65 42.78
CA VAL A 293 53.22 -29.63 42.60
C VAL A 293 51.94 -29.18 43.30
N ASN A 294 52.01 -28.67 44.53
CA ASN A 294 50.85 -28.20 45.29
C ASN A 294 50.11 -27.06 44.56
N ASN A 295 50.85 -26.07 44.06
CA ASN A 295 50.29 -24.96 43.27
C ASN A 295 49.75 -25.42 41.91
N SER A 296 50.41 -26.38 41.27
CA SER A 296 49.91 -26.97 40.02
C SER A 296 48.60 -27.72 40.25
N VAL A 297 48.48 -28.42 41.38
CA VAL A 297 47.29 -29.20 41.71
C VAL A 297 46.06 -28.34 41.97
N SER A 298 46.24 -27.24 42.70
CA SER A 298 45.14 -26.30 42.99
C SER A 298 44.64 -25.57 41.75
N ASN A 299 45.53 -25.03 40.92
CA ASN A 299 45.16 -24.25 39.74
C ASN A 299 44.43 -25.07 38.66
N LEU A 300 44.94 -26.27 38.35
CA LEU A 300 44.32 -27.17 37.36
C LEU A 300 42.92 -27.62 37.76
N SER A 301 42.58 -27.66 39.05
CA SER A 301 41.26 -28.07 39.51
C SER A 301 40.16 -27.03 39.25
N GLN A 302 40.52 -25.75 39.07
CA GLN A 302 39.57 -24.63 39.03
C GLN A 302 39.16 -24.23 37.60
N GLU A 303 40.05 -24.38 36.61
CA GLU A 303 39.81 -23.88 35.24
C GLU A 303 38.88 -24.73 34.36
N PHE A 304 38.62 -26.01 34.69
CA PHE A 304 37.82 -26.91 33.85
C PHE A 304 36.28 -26.77 34.00
N SER A 305 35.79 -25.73 34.68
CA SER A 305 34.36 -25.59 35.03
C SER A 305 33.53 -24.65 34.11
N ALA A 306 34.13 -24.04 33.09
CA ALA A 306 33.43 -23.08 32.23
C ALA A 306 32.60 -23.74 31.11
N SER A 307 31.32 -23.38 31.01
CA SER A 307 30.42 -23.78 29.91
C SER A 307 30.31 -22.67 28.86
N MET A 308 30.35 -23.03 27.57
CA MET A 308 30.30 -22.08 26.45
C MET A 308 28.98 -22.22 25.67
N LEU A 309 28.21 -21.13 25.60
CA LEU A 309 27.00 -20.99 24.79
C LEU A 309 27.24 -19.94 23.69
N LEU A 310 26.99 -20.30 22.44
CA LEU A 310 27.06 -19.40 21.29
C LEU A 310 25.85 -19.63 20.37
N GLY A 311 25.02 -18.60 20.21
CA GLY A 311 23.94 -18.56 19.24
C GLY A 311 23.36 -17.16 19.09
N ALA A 312 23.61 -16.52 17.95
CA ALA A 312 22.95 -15.28 17.55
C ALA A 312 21.74 -15.61 16.67
N ASN A 313 20.54 -15.28 17.15
CA ASN A 313 19.27 -15.41 16.44
C ASN A 313 18.92 -14.09 15.74
N VAL A 314 19.17 -13.97 14.44
CA VAL A 314 18.45 -13.04 13.58
C VAL A 314 18.19 -13.78 12.27
N SER A 315 16.98 -14.29 12.06
CA SER A 315 16.61 -15.05 10.87
C SER A 315 15.84 -14.18 9.87
N ALA A 316 16.27 -14.20 8.61
CA ALA A 316 15.59 -13.58 7.46
C ALA A 316 14.12 -14.03 7.30
N GLU A 317 13.74 -15.13 7.96
CA GLU A 317 12.37 -15.65 8.06
C GLU A 317 11.39 -14.61 8.64
N GLN A 318 11.78 -13.88 9.70
CA GLN A 318 10.91 -12.89 10.34
C GLN A 318 10.57 -11.72 9.40
N LEU A 319 11.51 -11.32 8.54
CA LEU A 319 11.30 -10.20 7.60
C LEU A 319 10.34 -10.59 6.46
N MET A 320 10.43 -11.84 5.98
CA MET A 320 9.55 -12.32 4.90
C MET A 320 8.12 -12.56 5.38
N GLU A 321 7.95 -13.04 6.61
CA GLU A 321 6.63 -13.22 7.23
C GLU A 321 5.89 -11.87 7.39
N GLU A 322 6.60 -10.82 7.78
CA GLU A 322 6.03 -9.46 7.92
C GLU A 322 5.57 -8.86 6.58
N VAL A 323 6.34 -9.07 5.50
CA VAL A 323 5.99 -8.53 4.17
C VAL A 323 4.79 -9.25 3.57
N THR A 324 4.72 -10.57 3.70
CA THR A 324 3.59 -11.37 3.19
C THR A 324 2.29 -11.06 3.93
N SER A 325 2.35 -10.88 5.25
CA SER A 325 1.18 -10.53 6.06
C SER A 325 0.61 -9.14 5.69
N HIS A 326 1.49 -8.15 5.52
CA HIS A 326 1.09 -6.80 5.08
C HIS A 326 0.44 -6.81 3.69
N LEU A 327 0.98 -7.56 2.73
CA LEU A 327 0.40 -7.67 1.40
C LEU A 327 -1.00 -8.30 1.46
N GLN A 328 -1.18 -9.42 2.16
CA GLN A 328 -2.47 -10.08 2.28
C GLN A 328 -3.53 -9.17 2.93
N GLN A 329 -3.17 -8.45 3.99
CA GLN A 329 -4.07 -7.53 4.68
C GLN A 329 -4.52 -6.37 3.76
N HIS A 330 -3.59 -5.73 3.05
CA HIS A 330 -3.91 -4.64 2.13
C HIS A 330 -4.74 -5.12 0.93
N GLY A 331 -4.44 -6.32 0.39
CA GLY A 331 -5.23 -6.94 -0.68
C GLY A 331 -6.67 -7.23 -0.27
N ALA A 332 -6.87 -7.75 0.94
CA ALA A 332 -8.21 -8.04 1.49
C ALA A 332 -9.05 -6.77 1.68
N HIS A 333 -8.47 -5.71 2.26
CA HIS A 333 -9.16 -4.42 2.41
C HIS A 333 -9.57 -3.82 1.06
N LEU A 334 -8.68 -3.89 0.07
CA LEU A 334 -8.96 -3.37 -1.27
C LEU A 334 -10.06 -4.19 -1.97
N GLY A 335 -10.03 -5.52 -1.85
CA GLY A 335 -11.07 -6.41 -2.35
C GLY A 335 -12.44 -6.14 -1.70
N GLN A 336 -12.47 -5.93 -0.37
CA GLN A 336 -13.70 -5.62 0.37
C GLN A 336 -14.28 -4.25 -0.03
N ALA A 337 -13.43 -3.22 -0.17
CA ALA A 337 -13.85 -1.91 -0.65
C ALA A 337 -14.45 -1.99 -2.06
N ILE A 338 -13.81 -2.71 -2.98
CA ILE A 338 -14.30 -2.88 -4.35
C ILE A 338 -15.62 -3.66 -4.38
N SER A 339 -15.77 -4.70 -3.55
CA SER A 339 -17.03 -5.43 -3.41
C SER A 339 -18.17 -4.53 -2.94
N PHE A 340 -17.90 -3.69 -1.93
CA PHE A 340 -18.85 -2.69 -1.44
C PHE A 340 -19.22 -1.65 -2.52
N PHE A 341 -18.23 -1.12 -3.24
CA PHE A 341 -18.50 -0.21 -4.36
C PHE A 341 -19.28 -0.89 -5.49
N ARG A 342 -19.00 -2.17 -5.81
CA ARG A 342 -19.76 -2.94 -6.80
C ARG A 342 -21.22 -3.11 -6.37
N LEU A 343 -21.49 -3.34 -5.09
CA LEU A 343 -22.84 -3.39 -4.54
C LEU A 343 -23.56 -2.05 -4.67
N LEU A 344 -22.92 -0.94 -4.28
CA LEU A 344 -23.48 0.41 -4.45
C LEU A 344 -23.76 0.73 -5.93
N LEU A 345 -22.81 0.38 -6.81
CA LEU A 345 -22.92 0.61 -8.25
C LEU A 345 -24.00 -0.28 -8.90
N SER A 346 -24.29 -1.46 -8.33
CA SER A 346 -25.40 -2.32 -8.78
C SER A 346 -26.76 -1.64 -8.63
N CYS A 347 -26.93 -0.68 -7.71
CA CYS A 347 -28.17 0.07 -7.53
C CYS A 347 -28.32 1.28 -8.48
N THR A 348 -27.30 1.59 -9.31
CA THR A 348 -27.34 2.78 -10.19
C THR A 348 -28.39 2.69 -11.29
N PHE A 349 -28.88 1.50 -11.65
CA PHE A 349 -30.01 1.38 -12.59
C PHE A 349 -31.26 2.09 -12.06
N LEU A 350 -31.48 2.10 -10.73
CA LEU A 350 -32.60 2.82 -10.12
C LEU A 350 -32.49 4.33 -10.34
N LEU A 351 -31.27 4.88 -10.36
CA LEU A 351 -31.02 6.29 -10.67
C LEU A 351 -31.47 6.62 -12.09
N VAL A 352 -31.32 5.71 -13.05
CA VAL A 352 -31.81 5.89 -14.42
C VAL A 352 -33.34 6.07 -14.43
N PHE A 353 -34.08 5.21 -13.73
CA PHE A 353 -35.53 5.33 -13.60
C PHE A 353 -35.94 6.61 -12.88
N ILE A 354 -35.36 6.89 -11.72
CA ILE A 354 -35.64 8.10 -10.94
C ILE A 354 -35.38 9.35 -11.80
N SER A 355 -34.28 9.39 -12.54
CA SER A 355 -33.93 10.51 -13.42
C SER A 355 -34.91 10.67 -14.60
N ALA A 356 -35.48 9.57 -15.11
CA ALA A 356 -36.45 9.60 -16.22
C ALA A 356 -37.82 10.14 -15.75
N PHE A 357 -38.29 9.68 -14.60
CA PHE A 357 -39.51 10.19 -13.97
C PHE A 357 -39.34 11.65 -13.50
N SER A 358 -38.21 11.97 -12.88
CA SER A 358 -37.86 13.33 -12.46
C SER A 358 -37.80 14.29 -13.64
N TYR A 359 -37.15 13.89 -14.75
CA TYR A 359 -37.12 14.71 -15.98
C TYR A 359 -38.53 14.96 -16.52
N THR A 360 -39.38 13.93 -16.57
CA THR A 360 -40.76 14.08 -17.06
C THR A 360 -41.57 15.03 -16.17
N LYS A 361 -41.36 14.97 -14.85
CA LYS A 361 -41.98 15.87 -13.89
C LYS A 361 -41.49 17.32 -14.08
N GLN A 362 -40.19 17.55 -14.10
CA GLN A 362 -39.59 18.88 -14.30
C GLN A 362 -39.98 19.49 -15.65
N TYR A 363 -40.02 18.69 -16.72
CA TYR A 363 -40.46 19.09 -18.05
C TYR A 363 -41.90 19.67 -18.05
N CYS A 364 -42.76 19.11 -17.22
CA CYS A 364 -44.17 19.48 -17.12
C CYS A 364 -44.41 20.60 -16.10
N GLN A 365 -43.60 20.71 -15.05
CA GLN A 365 -43.74 21.72 -14.00
C GLN A 365 -43.03 23.04 -14.35
N ASP A 366 -41.74 22.98 -14.70
CA ASP A 366 -40.94 24.15 -15.04
C ASP A 366 -40.98 24.44 -16.56
N ILE A 367 -41.15 25.71 -16.91
CA ILE A 367 -41.19 26.20 -18.31
C ILE A 367 -39.76 26.55 -18.79
N CYS A 368 -38.87 26.92 -17.87
CA CYS A 368 -37.50 27.34 -18.14
C CYS A 368 -36.53 26.16 -18.31
N PHE A 369 -36.75 25.08 -17.56
CA PHE A 369 -35.99 23.83 -17.67
C PHE A 369 -35.82 23.38 -19.13
N ASP A 370 -34.61 23.04 -19.58
CA ASP A 370 -34.29 22.47 -20.93
C ASP A 370 -35.06 23.16 -22.10
N ASN A 371 -35.25 24.48 -22.02
CA ASN A 371 -36.06 25.26 -22.98
C ASN A 371 -35.19 26.24 -23.79
N LEU A 372 -34.35 25.67 -24.64
CA LEU A 372 -33.35 26.39 -25.44
C LEU A 372 -33.37 25.97 -26.92
N TYR A 373 -34.49 25.41 -27.40
CA TYR A 373 -34.61 24.84 -28.74
C TYR A 373 -35.43 25.70 -29.70
N ILE A 374 -34.92 25.90 -30.91
CA ILE A 374 -35.65 26.56 -32.00
C ILE A 374 -36.36 25.52 -32.85
N THR A 375 -37.65 25.32 -32.52
CA THR A 375 -38.51 24.33 -33.18
C THR A 375 -39.14 24.87 -34.47
N THR A 376 -39.80 24.00 -35.23
CA THR A 376 -40.61 24.40 -36.40
C THR A 376 -41.75 25.35 -36.02
N TYR A 377 -42.34 25.17 -34.83
CA TYR A 377 -43.40 26.05 -34.34
C TYR A 377 -42.88 27.46 -34.03
N PHE A 378 -41.66 27.58 -33.48
CA PHE A 378 -40.99 28.87 -33.29
C PHE A 378 -40.88 29.65 -34.62
N ARG A 379 -40.44 28.96 -35.69
CA ARG A 379 -40.32 29.57 -37.02
C ARG A 379 -41.67 30.00 -37.60
N GLN A 380 -42.74 29.25 -37.31
CA GLN A 380 -44.10 29.61 -37.73
C GLN A 380 -44.62 30.86 -37.01
N ILE A 381 -44.32 31.01 -35.71
CA ILE A 381 -44.66 32.22 -34.94
C ILE A 381 -43.97 33.44 -35.59
N ASP A 382 -42.67 33.33 -35.86
CA ASP A 382 -41.89 34.41 -36.48
C ASP A 382 -42.43 34.78 -37.87
N ALA A 383 -42.74 33.79 -38.72
CA ALA A 383 -43.30 34.01 -40.05
C ALA A 383 -44.68 34.70 -40.00
N ARG A 384 -45.53 34.37 -39.03
CA ARG A 384 -46.82 35.04 -38.83
C ARG A 384 -46.66 36.49 -38.38
N ARG A 385 -45.75 36.75 -37.42
CA ARG A 385 -45.46 38.12 -36.98
C ARG A 385 -44.88 38.96 -38.11
N ARG A 386 -44.05 38.37 -38.97
CA ARG A 386 -43.52 39.00 -40.18
C ARG A 386 -44.64 39.45 -41.13
N LYS A 387 -45.63 38.58 -41.39
CA LYS A 387 -46.80 38.93 -42.22
C LYS A 387 -47.66 40.04 -41.60
N GLN A 388 -47.69 40.12 -40.27
CA GLN A 388 -48.42 41.17 -39.54
C GLN A 388 -47.60 42.46 -39.36
N HIS A 389 -46.46 42.62 -40.03
CA HIS A 389 -45.53 43.74 -39.84
C HIS A 389 -45.12 44.00 -38.38
N LYS A 390 -45.14 42.96 -37.54
CA LYS A 390 -44.66 43.01 -36.15
C LYS A 390 -43.18 42.67 -36.09
N ARG A 391 -42.53 43.07 -34.99
CA ARG A 391 -41.11 42.74 -34.74
C ARG A 391 -40.87 41.22 -34.76
N THR A 392 -39.83 40.81 -35.50
CA THR A 392 -39.40 39.41 -35.70
C THR A 392 -38.06 39.13 -35.03
N LEU A 393 -37.81 37.87 -34.67
CA LEU A 393 -36.55 37.39 -34.12
C LEU A 393 -35.60 36.84 -35.19
N LEU A 394 -36.08 36.25 -36.29
CA LEU A 394 -35.17 35.68 -37.30
C LEU A 394 -34.81 36.72 -38.38
N PRO A 395 -33.53 36.82 -38.80
CA PRO A 395 -32.39 35.98 -38.43
C PRO A 395 -31.81 36.30 -37.05
N LEU A 396 -31.23 35.28 -36.40
CA LEU A 396 -30.57 35.43 -35.10
C LEU A 396 -29.26 36.20 -35.21
N ARG A 397 -28.90 36.94 -34.16
CA ARG A 397 -27.58 37.59 -34.07
C ARG A 397 -26.51 36.55 -33.77
N ARG A 398 -25.26 36.82 -34.16
CA ARG A 398 -24.11 35.90 -33.90
C ARG A 398 -24.00 35.51 -32.43
N ALA A 399 -24.18 36.47 -31.52
CA ALA A 399 -24.14 36.24 -30.07
C ALA A 399 -25.33 35.42 -29.51
N GLU A 400 -26.45 35.35 -30.23
CA GLU A 400 -27.62 34.56 -29.82
C GLU A 400 -27.53 33.12 -30.32
N VAL A 401 -26.85 32.90 -31.44
CA VAL A 401 -26.70 31.57 -32.05
C VAL A 401 -25.97 30.60 -31.12
N SER A 402 -25.03 31.08 -30.30
CA SER A 402 -24.29 30.25 -29.33
C SER A 402 -25.14 29.80 -28.13
N ALA A 403 -26.30 30.42 -27.88
CA ALA A 403 -27.16 30.11 -26.73
C ALA A 403 -28.34 29.21 -27.06
N VAL A 404 -28.54 28.83 -28.33
CA VAL A 404 -29.73 28.11 -28.80
C VAL A 404 -29.40 26.82 -29.53
N ILE A 405 -30.30 25.85 -29.44
CA ILE A 405 -30.18 24.56 -30.11
C ILE A 405 -31.15 24.42 -31.29
N PHE A 406 -30.66 23.92 -32.42
CA PHE A 406 -31.45 23.50 -33.58
C PHE A 406 -31.62 21.98 -33.61
N PRO A 407 -32.82 21.44 -33.32
CA PRO A 407 -33.04 19.99 -33.16
C PRO A 407 -32.69 19.14 -34.39
N CYS A 408 -32.90 19.65 -35.60
CA CYS A 408 -32.76 18.89 -36.84
C CYS A 408 -31.38 19.02 -37.52
N ARG A 409 -30.43 19.76 -36.93
CA ARG A 409 -29.08 19.90 -37.50
C ARG A 409 -28.18 18.82 -36.94
N LEU A 410 -27.53 18.01 -37.79
CA LEU A 410 -26.65 16.94 -37.32
C LEU A 410 -25.43 17.47 -36.55
N ALA A 411 -24.90 18.64 -36.94
CA ALA A 411 -23.75 19.26 -36.28
C ALA A 411 -23.99 19.56 -34.79
N VAL A 412 -22.96 19.27 -33.98
CA VAL A 412 -22.88 19.61 -32.55
C VAL A 412 -22.80 21.13 -32.41
N GLN A 413 -23.59 21.68 -31.50
CA GLN A 413 -23.69 23.13 -31.27
C GLN A 413 -22.94 23.55 -30.01
N PRO A 414 -22.57 24.83 -29.86
CA PRO A 414 -21.73 25.31 -28.76
C PRO A 414 -22.17 24.87 -27.34
N PRO A 415 -23.47 24.94 -26.95
CA PRO A 415 -23.86 24.52 -25.61
C PRO A 415 -23.73 23.00 -25.42
N GLU A 416 -23.92 22.23 -26.50
CA GLU A 416 -23.77 20.77 -26.50
C GLU A 416 -22.30 20.36 -26.45
N LEU A 417 -21.43 21.10 -27.16
CA LEU A 417 -19.98 20.89 -27.14
C LEU A 417 -19.42 21.11 -25.74
N GLN A 418 -19.85 22.18 -25.04
CA GLN A 418 -19.42 22.44 -23.66
C GLN A 418 -19.79 21.29 -22.73
N SER A 419 -21.03 20.78 -22.81
CA SER A 419 -21.44 19.60 -22.04
C SER A 419 -20.68 18.34 -22.44
N MET A 420 -20.42 18.12 -23.73
CA MET A 420 -19.67 16.94 -24.20
C MET A 420 -18.22 16.97 -23.71
N VAL A 421 -17.54 18.11 -23.79
CA VAL A 421 -16.13 18.26 -23.37
C VAL A 421 -15.98 18.06 -21.87
N LEU A 422 -16.89 18.63 -21.06
CA LEU A 422 -16.86 18.43 -19.61
C LEU A 422 -16.92 16.95 -19.23
N GLU A 423 -17.76 16.19 -19.91
CA GLU A 423 -17.95 14.77 -19.62
C GLU A 423 -16.85 13.88 -20.23
N MET A 424 -16.18 14.35 -21.30
CA MET A 424 -14.95 13.71 -21.79
C MET A 424 -13.79 13.90 -20.82
N LEU A 425 -13.73 15.03 -20.12
CA LEU A 425 -12.74 15.27 -19.07
C LEU A 425 -12.89 14.26 -17.92
N GLU A 426 -14.13 13.88 -17.58
CA GLU A 426 -14.41 12.83 -16.58
C GLU A 426 -13.90 11.43 -17.00
N CYS A 427 -13.61 11.20 -18.29
CA CYS A 427 -13.04 9.94 -18.78
C CYS A 427 -11.51 9.87 -18.64
N ILE A 428 -10.83 10.97 -18.31
CA ILE A 428 -9.36 11.01 -18.20
C ILE A 428 -8.85 10.21 -16.98
N PRO A 429 -9.40 10.33 -15.76
CA PRO A 429 -8.93 9.56 -14.61
C PRO A 429 -8.95 8.03 -14.81
N PRO A 430 -10.05 7.40 -15.29
CA PRO A 430 -10.05 5.95 -15.51
C PRO A 430 -9.13 5.53 -16.67
N LEU A 431 -8.94 6.39 -17.68
CA LEU A 431 -7.95 6.14 -18.74
C LEU A 431 -6.53 6.15 -18.19
N LEU A 432 -6.17 7.15 -17.38
CA LEU A 432 -4.86 7.23 -16.72
C LEU A 432 -4.62 6.01 -15.83
N LEU A 433 -5.62 5.61 -15.04
CA LEU A 433 -5.54 4.44 -14.17
C LEU A 433 -5.30 3.15 -14.97
N LEU A 434 -6.01 2.95 -16.08
CA LEU A 434 -5.81 1.80 -16.96
C LEU A 434 -4.40 1.79 -17.56
N LEU A 435 -3.94 2.94 -18.07
CA LEU A 435 -2.59 3.07 -18.64
C LEU A 435 -1.49 2.80 -17.60
N LEU A 436 -1.65 3.34 -16.38
CA LEU A 436 -0.73 3.11 -15.28
C LEU A 436 -0.71 1.62 -14.90
N ALA A 437 -1.88 0.99 -14.73
CA ALA A 437 -1.98 -0.41 -14.35
C ALA A 437 -1.41 -1.33 -15.45
N CYS A 438 -1.72 -1.10 -16.72
CA CYS A 438 -1.13 -1.88 -17.81
C CYS A 438 0.39 -1.64 -17.94
N GLY A 439 0.86 -0.42 -17.72
CA GLY A 439 2.28 -0.09 -17.70
C GLY A 439 3.02 -0.82 -16.58
N LEU A 440 2.49 -0.75 -15.35
CA LEU A 440 3.05 -1.46 -14.18
C LEU A 440 3.07 -2.96 -14.39
N ASP A 441 1.96 -3.55 -14.86
CA ASP A 441 1.86 -4.97 -15.19
C ASP A 441 2.94 -5.39 -16.20
N HIS A 442 3.09 -4.62 -17.28
CA HIS A 442 4.09 -4.89 -18.31
C HIS A 442 5.51 -4.77 -17.75
N THR A 443 5.79 -3.76 -16.92
CA THR A 443 7.11 -3.59 -16.29
C THR A 443 7.43 -4.72 -15.31
N LEU A 444 6.46 -5.17 -14.51
CA LEU A 444 6.66 -6.29 -13.59
C LEU A 444 6.86 -7.60 -14.33
N PHE A 445 6.04 -7.88 -15.34
CA PHE A 445 6.19 -9.06 -16.19
C PHE A 445 7.57 -9.10 -16.85
N THR A 446 8.00 -7.99 -17.45
CA THR A 446 9.32 -7.91 -18.11
C THR A 446 10.46 -8.13 -17.12
N MET A 447 10.44 -7.46 -15.97
CA MET A 447 11.46 -7.67 -14.93
C MET A 447 11.52 -9.13 -14.45
N LEU A 448 10.36 -9.73 -14.14
CA LEU A 448 10.30 -11.12 -13.70
C LEU A 448 10.77 -12.10 -14.80
N SER A 449 10.43 -11.84 -16.06
CA SER A 449 10.89 -12.68 -17.19
C SER A 449 12.40 -12.61 -17.39
N ILE A 450 13.00 -11.42 -17.23
CA ILE A 450 14.46 -11.22 -17.29
C ILE A 450 15.11 -11.96 -16.13
N ILE A 451 14.57 -11.85 -14.91
CA ILE A 451 15.05 -12.59 -13.74
C ILE A 451 14.96 -14.09 -14.01
N GLN A 452 13.81 -14.61 -14.45
CA GLN A 452 13.64 -16.04 -14.72
C GLN A 452 14.67 -16.57 -15.74
N GLN A 453 14.96 -15.82 -16.80
CA GLN A 453 15.90 -16.25 -17.85
C GLN A 453 17.36 -16.14 -17.45
N HIS A 454 17.74 -15.12 -16.68
CA HIS A 454 19.14 -14.82 -16.40
C HIS A 454 19.62 -15.16 -14.98
N SER A 455 18.72 -15.50 -14.04
CA SER A 455 19.10 -15.78 -12.65
C SER A 455 19.26 -17.26 -12.30
N PHE A 456 19.20 -18.17 -13.28
CA PHE A 456 19.50 -19.59 -13.04
C PHE A 456 20.96 -19.77 -12.61
N VAL A 457 21.16 -20.38 -11.43
CA VAL A 457 22.48 -20.68 -10.87
C VAL A 457 22.46 -22.09 -10.28
N GLN A 458 23.48 -22.88 -10.65
CA GLN A 458 23.76 -24.19 -10.06
C GLN A 458 24.93 -24.04 -9.08
N TYR A 459 24.69 -24.34 -7.81
CA TYR A 459 25.69 -24.33 -6.75
C TYR A 459 26.24 -25.75 -6.60
N SER A 460 27.55 -25.90 -6.81
CA SER A 460 28.28 -27.12 -6.47
C SER A 460 29.33 -26.76 -5.42
N PHE A 461 29.21 -27.36 -4.24
CA PHE A 461 30.16 -27.19 -3.15
C PHE A 461 30.81 -28.54 -2.86
N HIS A 462 32.14 -28.57 -2.96
CA HIS A 462 32.96 -29.74 -2.65
C HIS A 462 33.92 -29.38 -1.53
N SER A 463 33.73 -29.97 -0.36
CA SER A 463 34.59 -29.78 0.81
C SER A 463 35.19 -31.10 1.25
N SER A 464 36.50 -31.20 1.08
CA SER A 464 37.32 -32.31 1.55
C SER A 464 38.30 -31.79 2.59
N HIS A 465 38.24 -32.30 3.82
CA HIS A 465 39.28 -32.07 4.82
C HIS A 465 39.82 -33.41 5.31
N HIS A 466 41.15 -33.50 5.41
CA HIS A 466 41.83 -34.65 6.00
C HIS A 466 42.94 -34.14 6.91
N LEU A 467 42.66 -34.13 8.21
CA LEU A 467 43.65 -33.80 9.23
C LEU A 467 43.91 -35.06 10.04
N ALA A 468 45.16 -35.50 10.10
CA ALA A 468 45.57 -36.65 10.90
C ALA A 468 46.77 -36.24 11.76
N VAL A 469 46.58 -36.22 13.08
CA VAL A 469 47.62 -35.82 14.02
C VAL A 469 47.93 -36.98 14.96
N HIS A 470 49.17 -37.45 14.91
CA HIS A 470 49.66 -38.53 15.77
C HIS A 470 50.46 -37.95 16.93
N VAL A 471 49.98 -38.17 18.16
CA VAL A 471 50.72 -37.87 19.38
C VAL A 471 51.43 -39.13 19.86
N THR A 472 52.74 -39.08 20.07
CA THR A 472 53.57 -40.17 20.60
C THR A 472 53.95 -39.94 22.06
N GLY A 473 54.16 -41.02 22.83
CA GLY A 473 54.54 -40.96 24.25
C GLY A 473 53.42 -41.36 25.23
N THR A 474 53.80 -41.72 26.46
CA THR A 474 52.93 -42.28 27.51
C THR A 474 52.69 -41.34 28.69
N SER A 475 53.23 -40.12 28.67
CA SER A 475 53.05 -39.12 29.74
C SER A 475 51.61 -38.63 29.83
N LEU A 476 51.23 -38.05 30.98
CA LEU A 476 49.92 -37.45 31.20
C LEU A 476 49.63 -36.34 30.16
N MET A 477 50.63 -35.51 29.84
CA MET A 477 50.53 -34.51 28.78
C MET A 477 50.32 -35.15 27.39
N ALA A 478 50.97 -36.27 27.09
CA ALA A 478 50.75 -37.00 25.83
C ALA A 478 49.35 -37.61 25.75
N ARG A 479 48.76 -38.05 26.88
CA ARG A 479 47.35 -38.49 26.93
C ARG A 479 46.40 -37.33 26.71
N LEU A 480 46.65 -36.17 27.33
CA LEU A 480 45.87 -34.96 27.13
C LEU A 480 45.89 -34.48 25.68
N LEU A 481 47.08 -34.31 25.11
CA LEU A 481 47.23 -33.93 23.70
C LEU A 481 46.62 -34.97 22.77
N ARG A 482 46.72 -36.27 23.08
CA ARG A 482 46.06 -37.30 22.27
C ARG A 482 44.54 -37.25 22.36
N SER A 483 43.99 -36.86 23.51
CA SER A 483 42.54 -36.69 23.66
C SER A 483 42.02 -35.40 23.04
N THR A 484 42.79 -34.30 23.08
CA THR A 484 42.36 -32.99 22.54
C THR A 484 42.71 -32.82 21.06
N ILE A 485 43.92 -33.19 20.65
CA ILE A 485 44.40 -33.07 19.27
C ILE A 485 44.03 -34.32 18.45
N GLY A 486 43.87 -35.49 19.08
CA GLY A 486 43.31 -36.67 18.41
C GLY A 486 41.86 -36.47 17.96
N ALA A 487 41.10 -35.61 18.63
CA ALA A 487 39.74 -35.21 18.24
C ALA A 487 39.71 -34.45 16.89
N LEU A 488 40.83 -33.81 16.51
CA LEU A 488 41.00 -33.18 15.21
C LEU A 488 41.25 -34.20 14.08
N ASN A 489 41.49 -35.48 14.41
CA ASN A 489 41.66 -36.54 13.41
C ASN A 489 40.32 -36.84 12.72
N THR A 490 39.98 -35.99 11.78
CA THR A 490 38.71 -35.98 11.07
C THR A 490 38.98 -36.00 9.58
N SER A 491 38.26 -36.89 8.91
CA SER A 491 38.14 -36.88 7.46
C SER A 491 36.67 -36.68 7.14
N SER A 492 36.36 -35.67 6.34
CA SER A 492 35.04 -35.55 5.73
C SER A 492 35.19 -35.17 4.28
N ASP A 493 34.43 -35.85 3.45
CA ASP A 493 34.24 -35.52 2.05
C ASP A 493 32.75 -35.25 1.85
N THR A 494 32.42 -34.00 1.53
CA THR A 494 31.02 -33.56 1.38
C THR A 494 30.86 -32.85 0.04
N GLN A 495 30.03 -33.45 -0.82
CA GLN A 495 29.63 -32.88 -2.09
C GLN A 495 28.15 -32.49 -2.01
N LEU A 496 27.86 -31.21 -2.19
CA LEU A 496 26.51 -30.67 -2.22
C LEU A 496 26.27 -30.03 -3.59
N GLU A 497 25.26 -30.52 -4.30
CA GLU A 497 24.78 -29.93 -5.54
C GLU A 497 23.35 -29.45 -5.37
N THR A 498 23.13 -28.15 -5.51
CA THR A 498 21.81 -27.52 -5.39
C THR A 498 21.57 -26.56 -6.55
N SER A 499 20.30 -26.37 -6.91
CA SER A 499 19.90 -25.44 -7.97
C SER A 499 18.76 -24.57 -7.49
N ASN A 500 18.67 -23.36 -8.05
CA ASN A 500 17.63 -22.39 -7.67
C ASN A 500 16.38 -22.44 -8.56
N VAL A 501 16.18 -23.49 -9.37
CA VAL A 501 15.08 -23.58 -10.35
C VAL A 501 13.70 -23.43 -9.69
N ALA A 502 13.50 -24.05 -8.52
CA ALA A 502 12.25 -23.97 -7.77
C ALA A 502 11.95 -22.54 -7.26
N CYS A 503 12.99 -21.73 -7.08
CA CYS A 503 12.89 -20.36 -6.61
C CYS A 503 12.72 -19.34 -7.74
N LEU A 504 12.87 -19.73 -9.01
CA LEU A 504 12.68 -18.80 -10.12
C LEU A 504 11.21 -18.36 -10.19
N PRO A 505 10.95 -17.06 -10.44
CA PRO A 505 9.58 -16.56 -10.56
C PRO A 505 8.92 -17.11 -11.82
N GLN A 506 7.60 -17.35 -11.75
CA GLN A 506 6.79 -17.74 -12.90
C GLN A 506 5.91 -16.56 -13.34
N PRO A 507 6.41 -15.66 -14.21
CA PRO A 507 5.66 -14.47 -14.58
C PRO A 507 4.42 -14.82 -15.42
N GLN A 508 3.29 -14.19 -15.09
CA GLN A 508 2.07 -14.27 -15.87
C GLN A 508 1.88 -13.00 -16.70
N SER A 509 1.78 -13.15 -18.02
CA SER A 509 1.38 -12.06 -18.91
C SER A 509 -0.13 -12.00 -19.07
N MET A 510 -0.70 -10.80 -19.14
CA MET A 510 -2.09 -10.65 -19.57
C MET A 510 -2.31 -11.18 -20.99
N THR A 511 -3.34 -12.02 -21.16
CA THR A 511 -3.76 -12.51 -22.48
C THR A 511 -4.38 -11.38 -23.31
N ARG A 512 -4.36 -11.53 -24.64
CA ARG A 512 -5.01 -10.56 -25.56
C ARG A 512 -6.49 -10.34 -25.22
N GLN A 513 -7.18 -11.41 -24.80
CA GLN A 513 -8.60 -11.34 -24.40
C GLN A 513 -8.80 -10.50 -23.13
N GLN A 514 -7.91 -10.62 -22.14
CA GLN A 514 -7.96 -9.80 -20.93
C GLN A 514 -7.67 -8.32 -21.23
N TYR A 515 -6.69 -8.01 -22.10
CA TYR A 515 -6.45 -6.62 -22.53
C TYR A 515 -7.67 -6.00 -23.23
N VAL A 516 -8.27 -6.74 -24.17
CA VAL A 516 -9.49 -6.28 -24.84
C VAL A 516 -10.64 -6.12 -23.84
N GLY A 517 -10.78 -7.05 -22.90
CA GLY A 517 -11.77 -6.98 -21.82
C GLY A 517 -11.63 -5.75 -20.92
N SER A 518 -10.40 -5.30 -20.64
CA SER A 518 -10.14 -4.07 -19.86
C SER A 518 -10.34 -2.79 -20.67
N CYS A 519 -10.01 -2.79 -21.97
CA CYS A 519 -10.11 -1.61 -22.83
C CYS A 519 -11.54 -1.35 -23.37
N LEU A 520 -12.31 -2.42 -23.66
CA LEU A 520 -13.62 -2.32 -24.29
C LEU A 520 -14.64 -1.47 -23.50
N PRO A 521 -14.80 -1.62 -22.17
CA PRO A 521 -15.74 -0.80 -21.40
C PRO A 521 -15.39 0.69 -21.43
N LEU A 522 -14.09 1.02 -21.48
CA LEU A 522 -13.62 2.41 -21.56
C LEU A 522 -13.93 3.00 -22.95
N ALA A 523 -13.74 2.22 -24.01
CA ALA A 523 -14.14 2.63 -25.35
C ALA A 523 -15.66 2.87 -25.44
N VAL A 524 -16.46 2.00 -24.83
CA VAL A 524 -17.93 2.19 -24.73
C VAL A 524 -18.27 3.45 -23.94
N LEU A 525 -17.58 3.74 -22.83
CA LEU A 525 -17.77 4.97 -22.05
C LEU A 525 -17.54 6.21 -22.92
N VAL A 526 -16.46 6.23 -23.69
CA VAL A 526 -16.13 7.34 -24.61
C VAL A 526 -17.20 7.48 -25.70
N LEU A 527 -17.64 6.38 -26.30
CA LEU A 527 -18.72 6.38 -27.29
C LEU A 527 -20.04 6.93 -26.72
N LEU A 528 -20.38 6.61 -25.47
CA LEU A 528 -21.57 7.14 -24.80
C LEU A 528 -21.48 8.66 -24.60
N CYS A 529 -20.31 9.19 -24.27
CA CYS A 529 -20.10 10.64 -24.19
C CYS A 529 -20.31 11.34 -25.53
N LEU A 530 -19.86 10.75 -26.64
CA LEU A 530 -20.10 11.27 -27.99
C LEU A 530 -21.58 11.16 -28.39
N ALA A 531 -22.22 10.03 -28.05
CA ALA A 531 -23.64 9.80 -28.33
C ALA A 531 -24.58 10.70 -27.50
N GLN A 532 -24.13 11.22 -26.36
CA GLN A 532 -24.90 12.03 -25.41
C GLN A 532 -25.66 13.19 -26.08
N VAL A 533 -25.04 13.87 -27.04
CA VAL A 533 -25.65 15.01 -27.73
C VAL A 533 -26.96 14.59 -28.40
N TYR A 534 -26.95 13.43 -29.05
CA TYR A 534 -28.11 12.90 -29.75
C TYR A 534 -29.13 12.32 -28.77
N THR A 535 -28.70 11.71 -27.66
CA THR A 535 -29.62 11.16 -26.66
C THR A 535 -30.38 12.25 -25.92
N TYR A 536 -29.78 13.41 -25.65
CA TYR A 536 -30.46 14.57 -25.05
C TYR A 536 -31.49 15.19 -25.98
N ARG A 537 -31.18 15.31 -27.27
CA ARG A 537 -32.15 15.73 -28.30
C ARG A 537 -33.31 14.74 -28.42
N LEU A 538 -33.01 13.44 -28.39
CA LEU A 538 -34.02 12.38 -28.44
C LEU A 538 -34.95 12.42 -27.21
N ARG A 539 -34.37 12.56 -26.00
CA ARG A 539 -35.13 12.75 -24.75
C ARG A 539 -36.11 13.91 -24.85
N ARG A 540 -35.64 15.06 -25.34
CA ARG A 540 -36.48 16.25 -25.57
C ARG A 540 -37.59 15.97 -26.60
N ALA A 541 -37.28 15.27 -27.69
CA ALA A 541 -38.25 14.93 -28.73
C ALA A 541 -39.36 13.98 -28.24
N ILE A 542 -39.01 12.98 -27.41
CA ILE A 542 -39.98 12.06 -26.79
C ILE A 542 -40.94 12.83 -25.89
N ALA A 543 -40.42 13.71 -25.02
CA ALA A 543 -41.27 14.50 -24.13
C ALA A 543 -42.18 15.49 -24.90
N ALA A 544 -41.68 16.08 -26.00
CA ALA A 544 -42.49 16.95 -26.87
C ALA A 544 -43.64 16.19 -27.57
N PHE A 545 -43.41 14.92 -27.91
CA PHE A 545 -44.43 14.06 -28.53
C PHE A 545 -45.61 13.77 -27.58
N TYR A 546 -45.32 13.41 -26.32
CA TYR A 546 -46.37 13.11 -25.34
C TYR A 546 -47.08 14.35 -24.78
N PHE A 547 -46.40 15.50 -24.71
CA PHE A 547 -46.94 16.73 -24.13
C PHE A 547 -46.99 17.91 -25.13
N PRO A 548 -47.76 17.81 -26.23
CA PRO A 548 -47.75 18.82 -27.30
C PRO A 548 -48.36 20.17 -26.89
N LYS A 549 -49.30 20.17 -25.93
CA LYS A 549 -49.87 21.42 -25.38
C LYS A 549 -48.81 22.17 -24.56
N ARG A 550 -48.12 21.47 -23.66
CA ARG A 550 -47.02 22.01 -22.85
C ARG A 550 -45.88 22.52 -23.73
N GLU A 551 -45.55 21.79 -24.79
CA GLU A 551 -44.50 22.20 -25.72
C GLU A 551 -44.79 23.53 -26.40
N LYS A 552 -46.03 23.77 -26.85
CA LYS A 552 -46.43 25.05 -27.43
C LYS A 552 -46.26 26.21 -26.44
N SER A 553 -46.68 26.03 -25.18
CA SER A 553 -46.50 27.04 -24.14
C SER A 553 -45.03 27.36 -23.88
N ARG A 554 -44.16 26.34 -23.84
CA ARG A 554 -42.71 26.50 -23.66
C ARG A 554 -42.06 27.25 -24.82
N VAL A 555 -42.43 26.92 -26.06
CA VAL A 555 -41.92 27.62 -27.25
C VAL A 555 -42.41 29.07 -27.30
N LEU A 556 -43.65 29.35 -26.91
CA LEU A 556 -44.19 30.71 -26.82
C LEU A 556 -43.47 31.53 -25.75
N TYR A 557 -43.28 30.95 -24.55
CA TYR A 557 -42.53 31.58 -23.47
C TYR A 557 -41.09 31.89 -23.91
N PHE A 558 -40.40 30.92 -24.52
CA PHE A 558 -39.03 31.10 -25.01
C PHE A 558 -38.94 32.18 -26.09
N TYR A 559 -39.90 32.23 -27.03
CA TYR A 559 -39.98 33.27 -28.04
C TYR A 559 -40.16 34.65 -27.40
N ASN A 560 -41.09 34.80 -26.45
CA ASN A 560 -41.32 36.07 -25.76
C ASN A 560 -40.11 36.49 -24.91
N LYS A 561 -39.46 35.54 -24.22
CA LYS A 561 -38.23 35.76 -23.45
C LYS A 561 -37.11 36.30 -24.34
N LEU A 562 -36.84 35.69 -25.50
CA LEU A 562 -35.85 36.20 -26.44
C LEU A 562 -36.21 37.58 -27.01
N LEU A 563 -37.50 37.84 -27.23
CA LEU A 563 -37.96 39.14 -27.71
C LEU A 563 -37.77 40.24 -26.66
N GLN A 564 -38.12 39.95 -25.41
CA GLN A 564 -37.89 40.83 -24.26
C GLN A 564 -36.38 41.09 -24.06
N GLN A 565 -35.54 40.06 -24.15
CA GLN A 565 -34.08 40.20 -24.10
C GLN A 565 -33.53 41.09 -25.21
N ARG A 566 -34.07 41.03 -26.43
CA ARG A 566 -33.68 41.96 -27.50
C ARG A 566 -34.15 43.39 -27.22
N GLN A 567 -35.35 43.56 -26.68
CA GLN A 567 -35.88 44.88 -26.33
C GLN A 567 -35.03 45.52 -25.23
N SER A 568 -34.77 44.79 -24.13
CA SER A 568 -33.94 45.26 -23.03
C SER A 568 -32.51 45.54 -23.48
N PHE A 569 -31.93 44.71 -24.35
CA PHE A 569 -30.62 44.98 -24.95
C PHE A 569 -30.60 46.29 -25.75
N VAL A 570 -31.58 46.50 -26.64
CA VAL A 570 -31.65 47.74 -27.44
C VAL A 570 -31.87 48.96 -26.56
N HIS A 571 -32.71 48.85 -25.53
CA HIS A 571 -32.96 49.92 -24.57
C HIS A 571 -31.68 50.27 -23.78
N ARG A 572 -30.95 49.26 -23.30
CA ARG A 572 -29.66 49.43 -22.60
C ARG A 572 -28.60 50.07 -23.52
N GLN A 573 -28.53 49.63 -24.78
CA GLN A 573 -27.60 50.21 -25.75
C GLN A 573 -27.98 51.65 -26.13
N ARG A 574 -29.28 51.95 -26.26
CA ARG A 574 -29.76 53.33 -26.46
C ARG A 574 -29.29 54.22 -25.32
N LYS A 575 -29.55 53.85 -24.05
CA LYS A 575 -29.08 54.60 -22.88
C LYS A 575 -27.56 54.84 -22.91
N ARG A 576 -26.76 53.80 -23.20
CA ARG A 576 -25.28 53.90 -23.30
C ARG A 576 -24.82 54.83 -24.43
N ILE A 577 -25.43 54.73 -25.61
CA ILE A 577 -25.08 55.56 -26.78
C ILE A 577 -25.48 57.01 -26.53
N THR A 578 -26.67 57.27 -25.99
CA THR A 578 -27.14 58.63 -25.68
C THR A 578 -26.28 59.27 -24.57
N GLN A 579 -25.86 58.51 -23.55
CA GLN A 579 -24.91 59.00 -22.54
C GLN A 579 -23.55 59.36 -23.15
N ARG A 580 -23.00 58.52 -24.03
CA ARG A 580 -21.74 58.79 -24.74
C ARG A 580 -21.85 59.94 -25.74
N ALA A 581 -23.02 60.17 -26.34
CA ALA A 581 -23.25 61.30 -27.24
C ALA A 581 -23.39 62.63 -26.50
N ARG A 582 -23.83 62.61 -25.23
CA ARG A 582 -23.90 63.80 -24.35
C ARG A 582 -22.56 64.16 -23.71
N GLN A 583 -21.64 63.21 -23.60
CA GLN A 583 -20.27 63.47 -23.12
C GLN A 583 -19.49 64.21 -24.20
N HIS A 584 -18.90 65.36 -23.85
CA HIS A 584 -18.00 66.11 -24.75
C HIS A 584 -16.85 65.20 -25.21
N PRO A 585 -16.42 65.30 -26.48
CA PRO A 585 -15.32 64.49 -26.98
C PRO A 585 -14.07 64.75 -26.13
N GLY A 586 -13.61 63.72 -25.40
CA GLY A 586 -12.37 63.81 -24.64
C GLY A 586 -11.17 64.12 -25.55
N LEU A 587 -10.12 64.72 -24.99
CA LEU A 587 -8.91 65.16 -25.71
C LEU A 587 -8.36 64.09 -26.68
N GLY A 588 -8.43 62.81 -26.30
CA GLY A 588 -8.00 61.68 -27.12
C GLY A 588 -8.81 61.47 -28.42
N ARG A 589 -10.11 61.82 -28.46
CA ARG A 589 -10.96 61.69 -29.66
C ARG A 589 -10.66 62.80 -30.68
N LEU A 590 -10.38 64.01 -30.18
CA LEU A 590 -9.93 65.16 -30.96
C LEU A 590 -8.53 64.91 -31.56
N LEU A 591 -7.61 64.35 -30.77
CA LEU A 591 -6.29 63.91 -31.22
C LEU A 591 -6.39 62.79 -32.28
N LEU A 592 -7.30 61.83 -32.11
CA LEU A 592 -7.52 60.76 -33.07
C LEU A 592 -8.11 61.27 -34.39
N GLU A 593 -9.07 62.21 -34.34
CA GLU A 593 -9.62 62.89 -35.52
C GLU A 593 -8.55 63.71 -36.25
N TRP A 594 -7.70 64.42 -35.51
CA TRP A 594 -6.57 65.17 -36.07
C TRP A 594 -5.53 64.25 -36.75
N CYS A 595 -5.16 63.15 -36.10
CA CYS A 595 -4.26 62.14 -36.67
C CYS A 595 -4.86 61.47 -37.91
N CYS A 596 -6.16 61.14 -37.90
CA CYS A 596 -6.86 60.58 -39.06
C CYS A 596 -6.94 61.56 -40.23
N ARG A 597 -7.06 62.87 -39.97
CA ARG A 597 -7.07 63.93 -40.99
C ARG A 597 -5.69 64.11 -41.64
N ARG A 598 -4.62 63.85 -40.87
CA ARG A 598 -3.23 63.93 -41.34
C ARG A 598 -2.77 62.64 -42.06
N TRP A 599 -3.32 61.47 -41.72
CA TRP A 599 -2.92 60.17 -42.26
C TRP A 599 -4.13 59.35 -42.76
N PRO A 600 -4.56 59.49 -44.03
CA PRO A 600 -5.76 58.82 -44.54
C PRO A 600 -5.67 57.28 -44.58
N ARG A 601 -4.46 56.71 -44.55
CA ARG A 601 -4.25 55.25 -44.45
C ARG A 601 -4.56 54.69 -43.05
N LEU A 602 -4.36 55.47 -41.99
CA LEU A 602 -4.75 55.12 -40.61
C LEU A 602 -6.27 55.08 -40.43
N HIS A 603 -7.01 55.88 -41.22
CA HIS A 603 -8.47 55.87 -41.23
C HIS A 603 -9.07 54.53 -41.73
N ARG A 604 -8.35 53.80 -42.61
CA ARG A 604 -8.74 52.44 -43.04
C ARG A 604 -8.51 51.38 -41.95
N TRP A 605 -7.65 51.65 -40.97
CA TRP A 605 -7.30 50.71 -39.89
C TRP A 605 -8.14 50.92 -38.62
N MET A 606 -8.87 52.03 -38.50
CA MET A 606 -9.92 52.14 -37.48
C MET A 606 -11.06 51.18 -37.84
N HIS A 607 -11.17 50.10 -37.08
CA HIS A 607 -12.23 49.10 -37.23
C HIS A 607 -13.61 49.76 -37.21
N GLN A 608 -14.19 49.89 -38.40
CA GLN A 608 -15.59 50.25 -38.62
C GLN A 608 -16.47 49.14 -38.03
N SER A 609 -16.99 49.39 -36.83
CA SER A 609 -17.80 48.44 -36.06
C SER A 609 -19.18 49.03 -35.80
N CYS A 610 -20.19 48.17 -35.79
CA CYS A 610 -21.57 48.62 -35.62
C CYS A 610 -21.75 49.22 -34.22
N MET A 611 -22.28 50.44 -34.15
CA MET A 611 -22.47 51.16 -32.88
C MET A 611 -23.32 50.39 -31.84
N VAL A 612 -24.22 49.51 -32.29
CA VAL A 612 -25.18 48.79 -31.43
C VAL A 612 -24.66 47.42 -30.98
N CYS A 613 -24.01 46.67 -31.87
CA CYS A 613 -23.60 45.28 -31.60
C CYS A 613 -22.10 45.02 -31.67
N GLY A 614 -21.28 46.01 -32.07
CA GLY A 614 -19.83 45.91 -32.13
C GLY A 614 -19.27 45.01 -33.24
N VAL A 615 -20.13 44.42 -34.08
CA VAL A 615 -19.71 43.55 -35.20
C VAL A 615 -19.07 44.41 -36.31
N PRO A 616 -17.96 43.97 -36.93
CA PRO A 616 -17.33 44.69 -38.03
C PRO A 616 -18.32 44.90 -39.19
N VAL A 617 -18.32 46.12 -39.72
CA VAL A 617 -19.26 46.63 -40.72
C VAL A 617 -18.69 46.38 -42.11
N THR A 618 -19.54 45.92 -43.03
CA THR A 618 -19.20 45.72 -44.45
C THR A 618 -19.59 46.97 -45.25
N PRO A 619 -18.99 47.23 -46.44
CA PRO A 619 -19.32 48.41 -47.26
C PRO A 619 -20.79 48.48 -47.73
N GLN A 620 -21.58 47.43 -47.50
CA GLN A 620 -23.01 47.32 -47.81
C GLN A 620 -23.95 47.79 -46.67
N ASP A 621 -23.39 48.22 -45.55
CA ASP A 621 -24.13 48.63 -44.35
C ASP A 621 -24.44 50.13 -44.32
N ARG A 622 -25.37 50.54 -43.45
CA ARG A 622 -25.95 51.89 -43.51
C ARG A 622 -25.20 52.85 -42.60
N VAL A 623 -24.86 54.01 -43.17
CA VAL A 623 -24.36 55.18 -42.45
C VAL A 623 -25.55 56.06 -42.07
N CYS A 624 -25.47 56.71 -40.91
CA CYS A 624 -26.44 57.73 -40.50
C CYS A 624 -26.58 58.79 -41.60
N PRO A 625 -27.81 59.20 -41.99
CA PRO A 625 -28.02 60.23 -43.00
C PRO A 625 -27.53 61.62 -42.58
N VAL A 626 -27.26 61.83 -41.28
CA VAL A 626 -26.72 63.09 -40.76
C VAL A 626 -25.20 63.10 -40.98
N PRO A 627 -24.66 63.96 -41.85
CA PRO A 627 -23.25 63.95 -42.24
C PRO A 627 -22.30 64.22 -41.06
N ALA A 628 -22.75 64.95 -40.04
CA ALA A 628 -21.97 65.24 -38.83
C ALA A 628 -21.83 64.05 -37.86
N CYS A 629 -22.63 62.99 -37.99
CA CYS A 629 -22.67 61.91 -36.99
C CYS A 629 -21.68 60.77 -37.26
N GLY A 630 -21.47 60.42 -38.54
CA GLY A 630 -20.57 59.33 -38.95
C GLY A 630 -20.93 57.93 -38.40
N ALA A 631 -22.05 57.77 -37.71
CA ALA A 631 -22.45 56.52 -37.05
C ALA A 631 -22.77 55.42 -38.07
N GLN A 632 -22.19 54.24 -37.84
CA GLN A 632 -22.39 53.07 -38.69
C GLN A 632 -23.22 51.99 -38.00
N TYR A 633 -24.17 51.44 -38.74
CA TYR A 633 -25.07 50.40 -38.26
C TYR A 633 -25.08 49.22 -39.24
N CYS A 634 -24.93 48.01 -38.72
CA CYS A 634 -25.20 46.83 -39.53
C CYS A 634 -26.69 46.81 -39.93
N ARG A 635 -26.99 46.24 -41.11
CA ARG A 635 -28.37 46.18 -41.65
C ARG A 635 -29.42 45.69 -40.65
N LEU A 636 -29.07 44.73 -39.80
CA LEU A 636 -29.96 44.16 -38.78
C LEU A 636 -30.26 45.15 -37.65
N CYS A 637 -29.22 45.76 -37.07
CA CYS A 637 -29.39 46.72 -35.98
C CYS A 637 -30.09 48.00 -36.45
N TRP A 638 -29.82 48.48 -37.67
CA TRP A 638 -30.51 49.66 -38.23
C TRP A 638 -32.03 49.46 -38.32
N ARG A 639 -32.45 48.30 -38.83
CA ARG A 639 -33.88 47.95 -38.94
C ARG A 639 -34.55 47.82 -37.57
N GLU A 640 -33.85 47.25 -36.59
CA GLU A 640 -34.39 47.03 -35.24
C GLU A 640 -34.58 48.31 -34.42
N VAL A 641 -33.79 49.35 -34.69
CA VAL A 641 -33.93 50.66 -34.04
C VAL A 641 -35.05 51.51 -34.69
N GLY A 642 -35.65 51.03 -35.79
CA GLY A 642 -36.70 51.74 -36.51
C GLY A 642 -36.15 52.67 -37.59
N SER A 643 -34.94 52.42 -38.10
CA SER A 643 -34.26 53.26 -39.10
C SER A 643 -33.98 54.69 -38.64
N VAL A 644 -33.82 54.88 -37.33
CA VAL A 644 -33.46 56.16 -36.71
C VAL A 644 -32.09 56.03 -36.03
N CYS A 645 -31.26 57.07 -36.14
CA CYS A 645 -29.94 57.09 -35.51
C CYS A 645 -30.02 57.35 -34.00
N LEU A 646 -29.59 56.38 -33.18
CA LEU A 646 -29.58 56.49 -31.71
C LEU A 646 -28.71 57.64 -31.17
N ALA A 647 -27.72 58.08 -31.95
CA ALA A 647 -26.83 59.17 -31.57
C ALA A 647 -27.40 60.56 -31.92
N CYS A 648 -28.21 60.67 -32.99
CA CYS A 648 -28.77 61.95 -33.45
C CYS A 648 -30.13 62.28 -32.86
N THR A 649 -30.94 61.27 -32.53
CA THR A 649 -32.24 61.47 -31.89
C THR A 649 -32.18 61.03 -30.43
N PRO A 650 -31.92 61.95 -29.48
CA PRO A 650 -32.19 61.67 -28.07
C PRO A 650 -33.70 61.43 -27.93
N GLY A 651 -34.11 60.23 -27.51
CA GLY A 651 -35.54 59.93 -27.35
C GLY A 651 -36.16 60.75 -26.21
N ASP A 652 -37.46 61.01 -26.33
CA ASP A 652 -38.26 61.65 -25.27
C ASP A 652 -38.17 60.85 -23.95
N PRO A 653 -38.01 61.54 -22.81
CA PRO A 653 -37.93 60.91 -21.48
C PRO A 653 -39.26 60.32 -20.98
N SER A 654 -40.36 60.44 -21.73
CA SER A 654 -41.69 59.91 -21.34
C SER A 654 -41.83 58.38 -21.47
N LEU A 655 -40.91 57.70 -22.16
CA LEU A 655 -40.87 56.22 -22.22
C LEU A 655 -39.95 55.59 -21.16
N THR A 656 -39.41 56.40 -20.25
CA THR A 656 -38.43 55.94 -19.24
C THR A 656 -39.05 55.58 -17.89
N GLN A 657 -40.36 55.81 -17.69
CA GLN A 657 -41.00 55.69 -16.38
C GLN A 657 -41.88 54.45 -16.20
N ASP A 658 -42.32 53.80 -17.29
CA ASP A 658 -43.21 52.62 -17.21
C ASP A 658 -42.47 51.27 -17.09
N SER A 659 -41.15 51.25 -16.87
CA SER A 659 -40.39 49.99 -16.81
C SER A 659 -39.48 49.83 -15.60
N SER A 660 -39.62 50.69 -14.58
CA SER A 660 -38.82 50.57 -13.35
C SER A 660 -39.49 49.74 -12.24
N ASP A 661 -40.79 49.44 -12.33
CA ASP A 661 -41.54 48.89 -11.18
C ASP A 661 -42.05 47.43 -11.34
N GLU A 662 -41.74 46.70 -12.42
CA GLU A 662 -42.18 45.29 -12.56
C GLU A 662 -41.07 44.21 -12.53
N ASP A 663 -39.79 44.57 -12.37
CA ASP A 663 -38.68 43.60 -12.38
C ASP A 663 -38.30 43.06 -10.98
N ALA A 664 -39.09 43.33 -9.94
CA ALA A 664 -38.80 42.90 -8.55
C ALA A 664 -39.66 41.73 -8.03
N GLY A 665 -40.55 41.14 -8.84
CA GLY A 665 -41.37 40.00 -8.41
C GLY A 665 -41.48 38.96 -9.50
N TYR A 666 -40.59 37.97 -9.50
CA TYR A 666 -40.75 36.58 -9.98
C TYR A 666 -39.35 35.98 -10.18
N ALA A 667 -38.62 35.86 -9.07
CA ALA A 667 -37.47 34.97 -8.94
C ALA A 667 -37.65 34.18 -7.63
N ALA A 668 -38.41 33.09 -7.71
CA ALA A 668 -38.39 31.94 -6.81
C ALA A 668 -38.93 30.74 -7.60
#